data_AF-A0A954Y8Z0-F1
#
_entry.id   AF-A0A954Y8Z0-F1
#
_cell.length_a   1.000
_cell.length_b   1.000
_cell.length_c   1.000
_cell.angle_alpha   90.00
_cell.angle_beta   90.00
_cell.angle_gamma   90.00
#
_symmetry.space_group_name_H-M   'P 1'
#
loop_
_entity.id
_entity.type
_entity.pdbx_description
1 polymer ?
#
loop_
_entity_poly.entity_id
_entity_poly.type
_entity_poly.pdbx_seq_one_letter_code
_entity_poly.pdbx_strand_id
1 'polypeptide(L)'
;RYEAEAGLLASGQQAPSDGSGVQQAIHVAEQDNSRNQQATLVIPDNDSPRIAQQPVFGGPLPLSAPSNSRASAGRLMADGEQALRTGDRAGALDLFRQANSQRGELDPIAQARLSEHLKLLGESESAEELAPPAPLADADDASLIDTAANAQLVLARQLSTDVGKRQLEARRLRESEPRAALELLESTRKEVENARLADQYRGPLLRRVDSAIADMEKFIDANRAQIELDEQNAAVLAEIDRRKQAKLKMQDKTAEMIDQFNKLVDDHDYVAAELVAKRLHELNPDEVVVQQVWRQAKMLRREFIINDNLASKEQNNWRTFQDVEDASHSPVGDGHEILYGKNWSDFKDRKPLSGRSGEITESERVIREKLRQNIQVKYTDRPLSEVVDSLSQLTGINIHLDQRGLRQEGVSSDTPITLDLSNQVMLKSALNLMLGELHLAYVVKDEVLMITSEQRRDGEVEFRTYNVADLVTPSPNFVPSNNIGLQSLINDAHAALGYGAGVGAPGPMAFVNNQPQVGPDGQPVSKSVLANQMQQGTMGGGMMGGGNVPMGMGPGGMGGGANADFDGLIDLIVSTVASETWAENGGGEAEIRPFEGNLSLIISQTQAVHEQIEDLLEQLRRLQDLQITIEVRFIRLNDSFFERIGVDFDMNVNDNTTGNLDLFATNRKGSGYETPRGSQVVGLSQSTSEGLFPSFTSDLDVPFRQGGFGVAVPQFGGFDPSSAASFGFAILSDIEAYFLINAAQGDQRTNVLNAPKVTLFNGQTAFVADTSQSPFVISVIPVVGEFAAAQQPVIVVLSEGTLMNIQAVVSDDRKYVRLTVVPFFSQIGDVDTFTFEGSTSTSSSSSSTDEDNGDNTNNSSSNQNNNFTAGTTVQLPTFSFVSVSTTVSVPDGGTVLLGGIKRLSEGRNEAGIPLLSKLPYVNRLFRNVGIGRETDSLMMMVTPRIIIQEEEE
;
A
#
# COMPACT_ATOMS: atom_id res chain seq x y z
N ARG A 1 -0.81 -26.58 32.42
CA ARG A 1 -0.15 -27.91 32.57
C ARG A 1 1.28 -27.71 32.13
N TYR A 2 2.24 -28.07 32.98
CA TYR A 2 3.70 -28.13 32.75
C TYR A 2 4.39 -26.99 32.00
N GLU A 3 5.12 -26.18 32.78
CA GLU A 3 6.57 -26.08 32.62
C GLU A 3 7.23 -26.43 33.98
N ALA A 4 8.57 -26.57 33.96
CA ALA A 4 9.50 -26.76 35.08
C ALA A 4 9.72 -28.17 35.67
N GLU A 5 10.81 -28.80 35.21
CA GLU A 5 11.83 -29.57 35.94
C GLU A 5 13.10 -29.54 35.04
N ALA A 6 14.36 -29.72 35.46
CA ALA A 6 15.13 -29.58 36.70
C ALA A 6 16.61 -29.88 36.29
N GLY A 7 17.68 -29.56 37.01
CA GLY A 7 17.91 -28.89 38.28
C GLY A 7 19.40 -29.00 38.64
N LEU A 8 19.92 -28.14 39.52
CA LEU A 8 21.29 -28.26 40.03
C LEU A 8 21.31 -29.17 41.27
N LEU A 9 22.25 -30.10 41.35
CA LEU A 9 22.37 -31.07 42.44
C LEU A 9 22.94 -30.47 43.74
N ALA A 10 22.38 -30.89 44.87
CA ALA A 10 23.00 -30.80 46.18
C ALA A 10 22.69 -32.07 47.00
N SER A 11 23.68 -32.62 47.70
CA SER A 11 23.47 -33.36 48.95
C SER A 11 24.81 -33.59 49.67
N GLY A 12 24.81 -33.69 51.00
CA GLY A 12 26.05 -33.91 51.72
C GLY A 12 26.08 -33.88 53.25
N GLN A 13 25.00 -34.18 53.99
CA GLN A 13 25.12 -34.80 55.35
C GLN A 13 23.79 -35.36 55.90
N GLN A 14 23.89 -36.23 56.91
CA GLN A 14 22.94 -37.33 57.18
C GLN A 14 22.04 -37.13 58.44
N ALA A 15 21.02 -38.00 58.52
CA ALA A 15 19.91 -38.10 59.50
C ALA A 15 20.37 -38.72 60.87
N PRO A 16 19.54 -39.27 61.82
CA PRO A 16 18.12 -39.73 61.74
C PRO A 16 17.19 -39.36 62.96
N SER A 17 15.87 -39.12 62.80
CA SER A 17 14.68 -40.02 62.85
C SER A 17 14.05 -40.34 64.23
N ASP A 18 12.73 -40.07 64.41
CA ASP A 18 11.73 -41.10 64.85
C ASP A 18 10.25 -40.62 64.79
N GLY A 19 9.28 -41.55 64.70
CA GLY A 19 7.94 -41.43 65.34
C GLY A 19 6.66 -40.89 64.63
N SER A 20 5.99 -41.74 63.82
CA SER A 20 4.51 -41.95 63.66
C SER A 20 3.41 -40.85 63.85
N GLY A 21 2.35 -40.86 63.01
CA GLY A 21 0.99 -40.39 63.44
C GLY A 21 -0.04 -40.00 62.36
N VAL A 22 -1.01 -40.88 62.05
CA VAL A 22 -2.13 -40.74 61.08
C VAL A 22 -3.36 -40.00 61.65
N GLN A 23 -4.10 -39.19 60.85
CA GLN A 23 -5.58 -39.29 60.71
C GLN A 23 -6.24 -38.40 59.63
N GLN A 24 -7.32 -38.91 59.04
CA GLN A 24 -8.18 -38.29 58.00
C GLN A 24 -9.50 -37.77 58.61
N ALA A 25 -10.22 -36.92 57.86
CA ALA A 25 -11.69 -36.89 57.87
C ALA A 25 -12.25 -36.49 56.48
N ILE A 26 -13.34 -37.12 56.07
CA ILE A 26 -14.03 -36.99 54.77
C ILE A 26 -15.55 -36.91 55.05
N HIS A 27 -16.32 -36.09 54.31
CA HIS A 27 -17.54 -36.47 53.53
C HIS A 27 -18.54 -35.32 53.28
N VAL A 28 -19.39 -35.52 52.26
CA VAL A 28 -20.36 -34.62 51.58
C VAL A 28 -21.81 -35.18 51.83
N ALA A 29 -22.98 -34.60 51.49
CA ALA A 29 -23.42 -33.55 50.54
C ALA A 29 -24.87 -33.02 50.82
N GLU A 30 -25.37 -32.17 49.89
CA GLU A 30 -26.79 -31.83 49.58
C GLU A 30 -27.60 -30.93 50.56
N GLN A 31 -28.53 -30.04 50.13
CA GLN A 31 -29.01 -29.66 48.78
C GLN A 31 -29.54 -28.20 48.71
N ASP A 32 -29.08 -27.46 47.70
CA ASP A 32 -29.78 -26.60 46.71
C ASP A 32 -30.94 -25.63 47.09
N ASN A 33 -30.76 -24.33 46.79
CA ASN A 33 -31.72 -23.56 45.99
C ASN A 33 -31.17 -22.22 45.43
N SER A 34 -31.65 -21.85 44.24
CA SER A 34 -31.35 -20.63 43.44
C SER A 34 -30.02 -20.63 42.66
N ARG A 35 -30.14 -20.35 41.35
CA ARG A 35 -29.16 -20.76 40.32
C ARG A 35 -28.27 -19.61 39.84
N ASN A 36 -26.98 -19.90 39.68
CA ASN A 36 -26.11 -19.17 38.74
C ASN A 36 -26.61 -19.36 37.30
N GLN A 37 -26.57 -18.30 36.49
CA GLN A 37 -26.57 -18.44 35.04
C GLN A 37 -25.12 -18.51 34.54
N GLN A 38 -24.75 -19.62 33.91
CA GLN A 38 -23.64 -19.68 32.97
C GLN A 38 -24.22 -19.66 31.56
N ALA A 39 -23.66 -18.83 30.68
CA ALA A 39 -24.03 -18.82 29.27
C ALA A 39 -23.28 -19.94 28.52
N THR A 40 -23.81 -21.17 28.58
CA THR A 40 -23.35 -22.27 27.73
C THR A 40 -23.94 -22.12 26.34
N LEU A 41 -23.08 -22.03 25.33
CA LEU A 41 -23.47 -22.06 23.92
C LEU A 41 -23.99 -23.47 23.57
N VAL A 42 -25.26 -23.58 23.17
CA VAL A 42 -25.85 -24.83 22.68
C VAL A 42 -26.24 -24.67 21.21
N ILE A 43 -25.83 -25.65 20.42
CA ILE A 43 -25.96 -25.72 18.96
C ILE A 43 -27.41 -26.04 18.56
N PRO A 44 -27.99 -25.28 17.61
CA PRO A 44 -29.04 -25.77 16.74
C PRO A 44 -28.48 -25.98 15.32
N ASP A 45 -28.40 -27.23 14.87
CA ASP A 45 -27.98 -27.55 13.49
C ASP A 45 -29.09 -27.24 12.47
N ASN A 46 -28.66 -26.74 11.31
CA ASN A 46 -29.36 -26.61 10.03
C ASN A 46 -30.72 -25.88 10.00
N ASP A 47 -30.74 -24.68 9.43
CA ASP A 47 -30.89 -24.59 7.95
C ASP A 47 -30.42 -23.24 7.38
N SER A 48 -29.94 -23.25 6.14
CA SER A 48 -29.36 -22.09 5.45
C SER A 48 -30.31 -21.48 4.41
N PRO A 49 -30.39 -20.14 4.24
CA PRO A 49 -30.95 -19.54 3.04
C PRO A 49 -29.84 -19.27 2.01
N ARG A 50 -29.63 -20.22 1.07
CA ARG A 50 -28.95 -19.89 -0.20
C ARG A 50 -29.94 -19.28 -1.17
N ILE A 51 -29.49 -18.23 -1.85
CA ILE A 51 -30.13 -17.62 -3.02
C ILE A 51 -30.30 -18.70 -4.10
N ALA A 52 -31.50 -18.78 -4.70
CA ALA A 52 -31.76 -19.67 -5.83
C ALA A 52 -32.69 -19.00 -6.86
N GLN A 53 -32.49 -19.38 -8.12
CA GLN A 53 -33.14 -18.81 -9.29
C GLN A 53 -34.58 -19.33 -9.48
N GLN A 54 -35.31 -18.69 -10.39
CA GLN A 54 -36.67 -19.04 -10.79
C GLN A 54 -36.78 -20.44 -11.40
N PRO A 55 -37.83 -21.22 -11.09
CA PRO A 55 -38.27 -22.34 -11.91
C PRO A 55 -39.50 -21.98 -12.78
N VAL A 56 -39.57 -22.61 -13.94
CA VAL A 56 -40.68 -22.57 -14.91
C VAL A 56 -41.94 -23.23 -14.32
N PHE A 57 -43.11 -22.63 -14.54
CA PHE A 57 -44.42 -23.25 -14.25
C PHE A 57 -45.14 -23.69 -15.52
N GLY A 58 -45.78 -24.86 -15.47
CA GLY A 58 -46.70 -25.32 -16.50
C GLY A 58 -47.73 -26.31 -15.96
N GLY A 59 -48.97 -26.21 -16.45
CA GLY A 59 -50.03 -27.22 -16.29
C GLY A 59 -50.96 -27.07 -15.06
N PRO A 60 -52.25 -27.49 -15.15
CA PRO A 60 -53.32 -26.68 -14.53
C PRO A 60 -54.45 -27.42 -13.74
N LEU A 61 -55.35 -26.60 -13.16
CA LEU A 61 -56.73 -26.88 -12.67
C LEU A 61 -56.92 -27.56 -11.29
N PRO A 62 -58.09 -27.41 -10.60
CA PRO A 62 -59.29 -26.62 -10.92
C PRO A 62 -59.86 -25.66 -9.82
N LEU A 63 -60.56 -24.64 -10.33
CA LEU A 63 -61.71 -23.86 -9.81
C LEU A 63 -62.31 -24.09 -8.40
N SER A 64 -62.52 -22.99 -7.67
CA SER A 64 -63.81 -22.64 -7.04
C SER A 64 -64.00 -21.12 -6.92
N ALA A 65 -65.25 -20.64 -6.91
CA ALA A 65 -65.67 -19.22 -6.86
C ALA A 65 -67.14 -19.16 -6.33
N PRO A 66 -67.80 -17.98 -6.14
CA PRO A 66 -67.34 -16.59 -6.12
C PRO A 66 -67.84 -15.76 -4.91
N SER A 67 -67.38 -14.50 -4.76
CA SER A 67 -68.25 -13.37 -4.34
C SER A 67 -67.60 -12.01 -4.66
N ASN A 68 -68.41 -10.97 -4.91
CA ASN A 68 -68.01 -9.72 -5.56
C ASN A 68 -67.06 -8.82 -4.73
N SER A 69 -65.92 -8.46 -5.33
CA SER A 69 -65.14 -7.25 -5.01
C SER A 69 -64.76 -6.54 -6.31
N ARG A 70 -64.84 -5.20 -6.38
CA ARG A 70 -64.31 -4.45 -7.53
C ARG A 70 -62.82 -4.76 -7.69
N ALA A 71 -62.38 -5.09 -8.90
CA ALA A 71 -60.96 -5.25 -9.19
C ALA A 71 -60.24 -3.90 -9.05
N SER A 72 -59.01 -3.92 -8.53
CA SER A 72 -58.15 -2.75 -8.41
C SER A 72 -57.42 -2.46 -9.72
N ALA A 73 -57.04 -1.20 -9.95
CA ALA A 73 -56.46 -0.76 -11.22
C ALA A 73 -55.21 -1.57 -11.63
N GLY A 74 -54.36 -1.92 -10.66
CA GLY A 74 -53.16 -2.74 -10.90
C GLY A 74 -53.47 -4.18 -11.34
N ARG A 75 -54.61 -4.74 -10.89
CA ARG A 75 -55.05 -6.08 -11.32
C ARG A 75 -55.67 -6.03 -12.73
N LEU A 76 -56.48 -5.02 -13.01
CA LEU A 76 -57.02 -4.78 -14.36
C LEU A 76 -55.90 -4.56 -15.41
N MET A 77 -54.81 -3.89 -15.03
CA MET A 77 -53.62 -3.78 -15.88
C MET A 77 -52.97 -5.14 -16.15
N ALA A 78 -52.76 -5.95 -15.12
CA ALA A 78 -52.16 -7.29 -15.27
C ALA A 78 -53.05 -8.25 -16.10
N ASP A 79 -54.36 -8.23 -15.87
CA ASP A 79 -55.33 -9.04 -16.62
C ASP A 79 -55.40 -8.58 -18.10
N GLY A 80 -55.27 -7.27 -18.38
CA GLY A 80 -55.17 -6.72 -19.74
C GLY A 80 -53.86 -7.08 -20.45
N GLU A 81 -52.71 -7.01 -19.75
CA GLU A 81 -51.42 -7.48 -20.28
C GLU A 81 -51.45 -8.99 -20.57
N GLN A 82 -52.16 -9.78 -19.75
CA GLN A 82 -52.36 -11.21 -19.99
C GLN A 82 -53.27 -11.47 -21.20
N ALA A 83 -54.38 -10.74 -21.35
CA ALA A 83 -55.28 -10.85 -22.50
C ALA A 83 -54.56 -10.55 -23.83
N LEU A 84 -53.67 -9.54 -23.84
CA LEU A 84 -52.74 -9.26 -24.95
C LEU A 84 -51.85 -10.46 -25.28
N ARG A 85 -51.24 -11.10 -24.28
CA ARG A 85 -50.36 -12.28 -24.47
C ARG A 85 -51.13 -13.49 -25.01
N THR A 86 -52.41 -13.63 -24.70
CA THR A 86 -53.28 -14.69 -25.26
C THR A 86 -53.90 -14.33 -26.62
N GLY A 87 -53.62 -13.13 -27.16
CA GLY A 87 -54.10 -12.68 -28.46
C GLY A 87 -55.52 -12.08 -28.46
N ASP A 88 -56.18 -11.98 -27.31
CA ASP A 88 -57.49 -11.34 -27.16
C ASP A 88 -57.34 -9.82 -27.04
N ARG A 89 -57.14 -9.17 -28.19
CA ARG A 89 -57.00 -7.71 -28.27
C ARG A 89 -58.26 -6.95 -27.83
N ALA A 90 -59.44 -7.50 -28.08
CA ALA A 90 -60.70 -6.85 -27.75
C ALA A 90 -60.95 -6.86 -26.23
N GLY A 91 -60.75 -8.01 -25.58
CA GLY A 91 -60.80 -8.13 -24.13
C GLY A 91 -59.73 -7.27 -23.44
N ALA A 92 -58.49 -7.28 -23.95
CA ALA A 92 -57.41 -6.45 -23.41
C ALA A 92 -57.74 -4.94 -23.46
N LEU A 93 -58.26 -4.46 -24.59
CA LEU A 93 -58.60 -3.05 -24.79
C LEU A 93 -59.74 -2.59 -23.85
N ASP A 94 -60.72 -3.44 -23.54
CA ASP A 94 -61.75 -3.09 -22.55
C ASP A 94 -61.19 -3.08 -21.12
N LEU A 95 -60.34 -4.06 -20.75
CA LEU A 95 -59.65 -4.08 -19.45
C LEU A 95 -58.75 -2.86 -19.24
N PHE A 96 -58.02 -2.42 -20.27
CA PHE A 96 -57.22 -1.18 -20.19
C PHE A 96 -58.09 0.08 -20.14
N ARG A 97 -59.26 0.11 -20.81
CA ARG A 97 -60.23 1.22 -20.64
C ARG A 97 -60.76 1.28 -19.21
N GLN A 98 -61.05 0.14 -18.59
CA GLN A 98 -61.46 0.05 -17.19
C GLN A 98 -60.33 0.48 -16.24
N ALA A 99 -59.09 0.00 -16.45
CA ALA A 99 -57.92 0.43 -15.67
C ALA A 99 -57.66 1.96 -15.78
N ASN A 100 -57.86 2.55 -16.96
CA ASN A 100 -57.70 3.99 -17.18
C ASN A 100 -58.77 4.82 -16.47
N SER A 101 -59.96 4.27 -16.20
CA SER A 101 -60.97 4.93 -15.34
C SER A 101 -60.53 5.05 -13.89
N GLN A 102 -59.56 4.23 -13.45
CA GLN A 102 -58.97 4.22 -12.11
C GLN A 102 -57.48 4.65 -12.11
N ARG A 103 -57.05 5.42 -13.13
CA ARG A 103 -55.64 5.78 -13.37
C ARG A 103 -54.90 6.34 -12.13
N GLY A 104 -55.59 7.01 -11.21
CA GLY A 104 -55.01 7.55 -9.97
C GLY A 104 -54.50 6.51 -8.96
N GLU A 105 -54.91 5.24 -9.07
CA GLU A 105 -54.40 4.14 -8.24
C GLU A 105 -53.10 3.52 -8.79
N LEU A 106 -52.65 3.92 -9.99
CA LEU A 106 -51.46 3.38 -10.66
C LEU A 106 -50.26 4.31 -10.46
N ASP A 107 -49.11 3.71 -10.15
CA ASP A 107 -47.80 4.38 -10.15
C ASP A 107 -47.50 5.02 -11.53
N PRO A 108 -46.86 6.20 -11.61
CA PRO A 108 -46.50 6.87 -12.87
C PRO A 108 -45.87 5.96 -13.96
N ILE A 109 -45.06 4.96 -13.61
CA ILE A 109 -44.48 4.03 -14.60
C ILE A 109 -45.56 3.10 -15.19
N ALA A 110 -46.53 2.67 -14.38
CA ALA A 110 -47.68 1.91 -14.84
C ALA A 110 -48.67 2.77 -15.64
N GLN A 111 -48.84 4.05 -15.28
CA GLN A 111 -49.66 4.99 -16.06
C GLN A 111 -49.08 5.24 -17.46
N ALA A 112 -47.75 5.36 -17.58
CA ALA A 112 -47.08 5.50 -18.87
C ALA A 112 -47.34 4.26 -19.77
N ARG A 113 -47.10 3.06 -19.24
CA ARG A 113 -47.37 1.79 -19.96
C ARG A 113 -48.84 1.64 -20.36
N LEU A 114 -49.79 1.96 -19.49
CA LEU A 114 -51.21 1.93 -19.80
C LEU A 114 -51.57 2.86 -20.97
N SER A 115 -50.99 4.07 -21.01
CA SER A 115 -51.21 5.02 -22.11
C SER A 115 -50.62 4.54 -23.44
N GLU A 116 -49.48 3.86 -23.41
CA GLU A 116 -48.85 3.24 -24.57
C GLU A 116 -49.67 2.05 -25.09
N HIS A 117 -50.18 1.19 -24.19
CA HIS A 117 -50.99 0.03 -24.56
C HIS A 117 -52.33 0.43 -25.18
N LEU A 118 -52.99 1.47 -24.65
CA LEU A 118 -54.20 2.03 -25.24
C LEU A 118 -53.95 2.69 -26.61
N LYS A 119 -52.76 3.28 -26.83
CA LYS A 119 -52.36 3.81 -28.13
C LYS A 119 -52.13 2.69 -29.15
N LEU A 120 -51.35 1.66 -28.78
CA LEU A 120 -51.05 0.50 -29.62
C LEU A 120 -52.30 -0.32 -30.00
N LEU A 121 -53.26 -0.49 -29.08
CA LEU A 121 -54.52 -1.18 -29.36
C LEU A 121 -55.56 -0.30 -30.07
N GLY A 122 -55.47 1.02 -29.94
CA GLY A 122 -56.35 1.97 -30.62
C GLY A 122 -56.05 2.18 -32.12
N GLU A 123 -54.85 1.82 -32.58
CA GLU A 123 -54.42 2.02 -33.98
C GLU A 123 -54.90 0.92 -34.96
N SER A 124 -55.69 -0.08 -34.53
CA SER A 124 -56.14 -1.20 -35.38
C SER A 124 -57.65 -1.36 -35.55
N GLU A 125 -58.45 -0.28 -35.47
CA GLU A 125 -59.92 -0.33 -35.64
C GLU A 125 -60.48 0.68 -36.68
N SER A 126 -59.71 0.96 -37.74
CA SER A 126 -60.19 1.79 -38.86
C SER A 126 -59.68 1.32 -40.23
N ALA A 127 -59.96 0.06 -40.57
CA ALA A 127 -59.74 -0.50 -41.89
C ALA A 127 -60.75 -1.62 -42.20
N GLU A 128 -62.04 -1.28 -42.35
CA GLU A 128 -62.99 -2.15 -43.05
C GLU A 128 -63.90 -1.32 -43.96
N GLU A 129 -64.14 -1.85 -45.17
CA GLU A 129 -64.58 -1.09 -46.34
C GLU A 129 -66.11 -1.15 -46.53
N LEU A 130 -66.65 -0.23 -47.33
CA LEU A 130 -68.08 0.07 -47.42
C LEU A 130 -68.93 -1.10 -47.94
N ALA A 131 -70.04 -1.37 -47.25
CA ALA A 131 -71.22 -2.04 -47.84
C ALA A 131 -72.16 -0.99 -48.49
N PRO A 132 -72.76 -1.27 -49.67
CA PRO A 132 -73.53 -0.28 -50.43
C PRO A 132 -75.00 -0.13 -49.97
N PRO A 133 -75.62 1.05 -50.12
CA PRO A 133 -77.04 1.28 -49.83
C PRO A 133 -77.97 1.02 -51.03
N ALA A 134 -79.26 0.83 -50.74
CA ALA A 134 -80.36 0.80 -51.70
C ALA A 134 -81.64 1.37 -51.04
N PRO A 135 -82.71 1.69 -51.79
CA PRO A 135 -82.74 2.67 -52.89
C PRO A 135 -83.89 3.69 -52.72
N LEU A 136 -83.87 4.81 -53.45
CA LEU A 136 -85.08 5.63 -53.71
C LEU A 136 -85.06 6.14 -55.17
N ALA A 137 -86.25 6.38 -55.72
CA ALA A 137 -86.51 6.37 -57.17
C ALA A 137 -86.64 7.76 -57.82
N ASP A 138 -86.38 7.75 -59.14
CA ASP A 138 -86.93 8.54 -60.26
C ASP A 138 -87.27 10.05 -60.10
N ALA A 139 -86.61 10.88 -60.91
CA ALA A 139 -87.28 11.85 -61.81
C ALA A 139 -86.29 12.54 -62.81
N ASP A 140 -86.47 12.23 -64.09
CA ASP A 140 -86.31 13.03 -65.34
C ASP A 140 -85.28 14.17 -65.51
N ASP A 141 -84.43 13.97 -66.53
CA ASP A 141 -84.01 14.91 -67.59
C ASP A 141 -83.93 16.44 -67.31
N ALA A 142 -82.73 16.92 -66.96
CA ALA A 142 -82.18 18.17 -67.52
C ALA A 142 -80.65 18.29 -67.36
N SER A 143 -79.98 18.85 -68.39
CA SER A 143 -78.66 19.53 -68.32
C SER A 143 -77.40 18.72 -67.91
N LEU A 144 -76.80 18.02 -68.88
CA LEU A 144 -75.42 17.48 -68.80
C LEU A 144 -74.30 18.54 -68.69
N ILE A 145 -74.65 19.82 -68.54
CA ILE A 145 -73.72 20.95 -68.37
C ILE A 145 -73.65 21.37 -66.89
N ASP A 146 -74.75 21.27 -66.13
CA ASP A 146 -74.76 21.57 -64.69
C ASP A 146 -74.18 20.42 -63.85
N THR A 147 -74.24 19.17 -64.31
CA THR A 147 -73.63 18.03 -63.60
C THR A 147 -72.10 18.14 -63.53
N ALA A 148 -71.46 18.60 -64.61
CA ALA A 148 -70.01 18.85 -64.64
C ALA A 148 -69.61 20.05 -63.76
N ALA A 149 -70.40 21.13 -63.76
CA ALA A 149 -70.16 22.30 -62.91
C ALA A 149 -70.31 21.96 -61.41
N ASN A 150 -71.35 21.22 -61.04
CA ASN A 150 -71.58 20.76 -59.67
C ASN A 150 -70.52 19.76 -59.19
N ALA A 151 -70.06 18.84 -60.05
CA ALA A 151 -68.97 17.93 -59.73
C ALA A 151 -67.64 18.68 -59.44
N GLN A 152 -67.32 19.71 -60.24
CA GLN A 152 -66.15 20.55 -59.98
C GLN A 152 -66.28 21.36 -58.68
N LEU A 153 -67.49 21.82 -58.33
CA LEU A 153 -67.75 22.54 -57.08
C LEU A 153 -67.59 21.64 -55.85
N VAL A 154 -68.04 20.38 -55.91
CA VAL A 154 -67.83 19.39 -54.84
C VAL A 154 -66.35 19.07 -54.65
N LEU A 155 -65.61 18.84 -55.75
CA LEU A 155 -64.16 18.60 -55.70
C LEU A 155 -63.40 19.81 -55.15
N ALA A 156 -63.76 21.04 -55.58
CA ALA A 156 -63.19 22.28 -55.03
C ALA A 156 -63.41 22.40 -53.53
N ARG A 157 -64.61 22.03 -53.05
CA ARG A 157 -64.93 22.05 -51.62
C ARG A 157 -64.09 21.05 -50.84
N GLN A 158 -63.98 19.80 -51.30
CA GLN A 158 -63.13 18.78 -50.67
C GLN A 158 -61.66 19.21 -50.61
N LEU A 159 -61.09 19.66 -51.74
CA LEU A 159 -59.71 20.14 -51.80
C LEU A 159 -59.49 21.35 -50.90
N SER A 160 -60.44 22.29 -50.83
CA SER A 160 -60.36 23.45 -49.92
C SER A 160 -60.34 23.05 -48.44
N THR A 161 -61.03 21.97 -48.07
CA THR A 161 -60.99 21.43 -46.70
C THR A 161 -59.69 20.70 -46.39
N ASP A 162 -59.11 19.98 -47.35
CA ASP A 162 -57.83 19.28 -47.15
C ASP A 162 -56.66 20.27 -47.06
N VAL A 163 -56.61 21.25 -47.97
CA VAL A 163 -55.70 22.40 -47.87
C VAL A 163 -55.85 23.10 -46.51
N GLY A 164 -57.09 23.28 -46.03
CA GLY A 164 -57.35 23.84 -44.71
C GLY A 164 -56.78 23.03 -43.54
N LYS A 165 -56.81 21.68 -43.62
CA LYS A 165 -56.23 20.78 -42.63
C LYS A 165 -54.69 20.83 -42.66
N ARG A 166 -54.07 20.67 -43.83
CA ARG A 166 -52.61 20.70 -43.98
C ARG A 166 -52.02 22.07 -43.61
N GLN A 167 -52.74 23.16 -43.87
CA GLN A 167 -52.37 24.49 -43.37
C GLN A 167 -52.42 24.60 -41.83
N LEU A 168 -53.36 23.91 -41.16
CA LEU A 168 -53.42 23.88 -39.69
C LEU A 168 -52.29 23.01 -39.12
N GLU A 169 -51.97 21.90 -39.77
CA GLU A 169 -50.86 21.01 -39.41
C GLU A 169 -49.50 21.70 -39.58
N ALA A 170 -49.24 22.33 -40.72
CA ALA A 170 -48.05 23.17 -40.93
C ALA A 170 -47.96 24.30 -39.89
N ARG A 171 -49.07 24.86 -39.43
CA ARG A 171 -49.07 25.84 -38.33
C ARG A 171 -48.72 25.25 -36.96
N ARG A 172 -49.01 23.98 -36.70
CA ARG A 172 -48.55 23.27 -35.49
C ARG A 172 -47.06 22.96 -35.58
N LEU A 173 -46.60 22.50 -36.74
CA LEU A 173 -45.20 22.21 -37.02
C LEU A 173 -44.33 23.48 -37.10
N ARG A 174 -44.92 24.68 -37.29
CA ARG A 174 -44.18 25.96 -37.36
C ARG A 174 -43.19 26.16 -36.21
N GLU A 175 -43.56 25.78 -34.99
CA GLU A 175 -42.76 26.06 -33.79
C GLU A 175 -41.81 24.91 -33.41
N SER A 176 -42.02 23.69 -33.94
CA SER A 176 -41.16 22.52 -33.67
C SER A 176 -40.27 22.14 -34.86
N GLU A 177 -40.81 22.17 -36.08
CA GLU A 177 -40.16 21.70 -37.32
C GLU A 177 -40.54 22.62 -38.51
N PRO A 178 -40.12 23.90 -38.52
CA PRO A 178 -40.58 24.87 -39.50
C PRO A 178 -40.23 24.52 -40.96
N ARG A 179 -39.12 23.79 -41.20
CA ARG A 179 -38.77 23.32 -42.55
C ARG A 179 -39.69 22.20 -43.05
N ALA A 180 -40.06 21.24 -42.20
CA ALA A 180 -41.05 20.22 -42.53
C ALA A 180 -42.43 20.85 -42.78
N ALA A 181 -42.79 21.88 -42.02
CA ALA A 181 -43.99 22.67 -42.26
C ALA A 181 -43.99 23.37 -43.64
N LEU A 182 -42.84 23.90 -44.09
CA LEU A 182 -42.67 24.48 -45.42
C LEU A 182 -42.83 23.41 -46.52
N GLU A 183 -42.16 22.26 -46.39
CA GLU A 183 -42.25 21.14 -47.35
C GLU A 183 -43.69 20.59 -47.48
N LEU A 184 -44.42 20.50 -46.35
CA LEU A 184 -45.84 20.14 -46.34
C LEU A 184 -46.70 21.16 -47.09
N LEU A 185 -46.39 22.46 -46.99
CA LEU A 185 -47.11 23.51 -47.72
C LEU A 185 -46.76 23.51 -49.23
N GLU A 186 -45.49 23.29 -49.59
CA GLU A 186 -45.05 23.15 -50.99
C GLU A 186 -45.65 21.93 -51.69
N SER A 187 -45.68 20.78 -51.03
CA SER A 187 -46.32 19.57 -51.56
C SER A 187 -47.82 19.80 -51.74
N THR A 188 -48.49 20.39 -50.75
CA THR A 188 -49.90 20.82 -50.86
C THR A 188 -50.14 21.79 -52.02
N ARG A 189 -49.21 22.73 -52.28
CA ARG A 189 -49.27 23.65 -53.43
C ARG A 189 -49.22 22.89 -54.76
N LYS A 190 -48.26 21.96 -54.90
CA LYS A 190 -48.09 21.10 -56.09
C LYS A 190 -49.33 20.23 -56.35
N GLU A 191 -49.97 19.71 -55.30
CA GLU A 191 -51.24 18.96 -55.42
C GLU A 191 -52.40 19.82 -55.93
N VAL A 192 -52.56 21.05 -55.40
CA VAL A 192 -53.61 21.98 -55.84
C VAL A 192 -53.38 22.47 -57.28
N GLU A 193 -52.12 22.64 -57.69
CA GLU A 193 -51.75 23.05 -59.05
C GLU A 193 -52.06 21.97 -60.09
N ASN A 194 -51.76 20.71 -59.76
CA ASN A 194 -51.99 19.53 -60.60
C ASN A 194 -53.45 19.03 -60.63
N ALA A 195 -54.28 19.46 -59.68
CA ALA A 195 -55.68 19.07 -59.63
C ALA A 195 -56.49 19.67 -60.81
N ARG A 196 -57.30 18.85 -61.48
CA ARG A 196 -58.06 19.21 -62.70
C ARG A 196 -59.31 20.08 -62.41
N LEU A 197 -59.11 21.26 -61.83
CA LEU A 197 -60.18 22.25 -61.56
C LEU A 197 -60.17 23.40 -62.55
N ALA A 198 -61.34 24.00 -62.79
CA ALA A 198 -61.45 25.27 -63.49
C ALA A 198 -60.77 26.41 -62.70
N ASP A 199 -60.13 27.34 -63.42
CA ASP A 199 -59.27 28.37 -62.82
C ASP A 199 -59.97 29.27 -61.79
N GLN A 200 -61.28 29.48 -61.94
CA GLN A 200 -62.12 30.21 -60.99
C GLN A 200 -62.08 29.63 -59.57
N TYR A 201 -61.86 28.32 -59.41
CA TYR A 201 -61.76 27.64 -58.11
C TYR A 201 -60.31 27.35 -57.71
N ARG A 202 -59.41 27.14 -58.67
CA ARG A 202 -57.98 26.89 -58.41
C ARG A 202 -57.23 28.15 -57.96
N GLY A 203 -57.45 29.29 -58.61
CA GLY A 203 -56.74 30.55 -58.34
C GLY A 203 -56.91 31.12 -56.90
N PRO A 204 -58.08 31.00 -56.25
CA PRO A 204 -58.22 31.34 -54.82
C PRO A 204 -57.48 30.38 -53.87
N LEU A 205 -57.43 29.08 -54.19
CA LEU A 205 -56.75 28.08 -53.35
C LEU A 205 -55.23 28.21 -53.45
N LEU A 206 -54.68 28.38 -54.66
CA LEU A 206 -53.25 28.60 -54.85
C LEU A 206 -52.78 29.84 -54.08
N ARG A 207 -53.42 31.01 -54.27
CA ARG A 207 -53.08 32.24 -53.52
C ARG A 207 -53.14 32.06 -52.00
N ARG A 208 -54.05 31.22 -51.50
CA ARG A 208 -54.15 30.91 -50.06
C ARG A 208 -52.99 30.03 -49.57
N VAL A 209 -52.48 29.12 -50.39
CA VAL A 209 -51.29 28.31 -50.07
C VAL A 209 -50.01 29.13 -50.25
N ASP A 210 -49.89 29.90 -51.35
CA ASP A 210 -48.77 30.81 -51.62
C ASP A 210 -48.58 31.81 -50.46
N SER A 211 -49.66 32.39 -49.94
CA SER A 211 -49.58 33.28 -48.77
C SER A 211 -49.09 32.56 -47.51
N ALA A 212 -49.46 31.29 -47.31
CA ALA A 212 -49.03 30.51 -46.15
C ALA A 212 -47.56 30.05 -46.28
N ILE A 213 -47.09 29.79 -47.51
CA ILE A 213 -45.68 29.54 -47.82
C ILE A 213 -44.87 30.80 -47.52
N ALA A 214 -45.25 31.96 -48.05
CA ALA A 214 -44.54 33.22 -47.81
C ALA A 214 -44.49 33.61 -46.33
N ASP A 215 -45.56 33.36 -45.56
CA ASP A 215 -45.58 33.55 -44.11
C ASP A 215 -44.61 32.57 -43.38
N MET A 216 -44.46 31.34 -43.89
CA MET A 216 -43.56 30.32 -43.33
C MET A 216 -42.09 30.58 -43.69
N GLU A 217 -41.79 30.93 -44.94
CA GLU A 217 -40.45 31.35 -45.38
C GLU A 217 -39.95 32.53 -44.56
N LYS A 218 -40.79 33.55 -44.38
CA LYS A 218 -40.50 34.71 -43.54
C LYS A 218 -40.27 34.35 -42.07
N PHE A 219 -40.98 33.35 -41.55
CA PHE A 219 -40.76 32.83 -40.20
C PHE A 219 -39.43 32.08 -40.08
N ILE A 220 -39.06 31.28 -41.09
CA ILE A 220 -37.77 30.59 -41.16
C ILE A 220 -36.62 31.58 -41.24
N ASP A 221 -36.69 32.58 -42.11
CA ASP A 221 -35.64 33.61 -42.25
C ASP A 221 -35.45 34.43 -40.97
N ALA A 222 -36.55 34.79 -40.28
CA ALA A 222 -36.49 35.53 -39.03
C ALA A 222 -35.88 34.74 -37.87
N ASN A 223 -36.01 33.40 -37.86
CA ASN A 223 -35.54 32.53 -36.78
C ASN A 223 -34.36 31.63 -37.21
N ARG A 224 -33.74 31.91 -38.37
CA ARG A 224 -32.77 31.02 -39.04
C ARG A 224 -31.66 30.52 -38.12
N ALA A 225 -31.05 31.41 -37.34
CA ALA A 225 -29.95 31.07 -36.44
C ALA A 225 -30.38 30.13 -35.30
N GLN A 226 -31.63 30.23 -34.84
CA GLN A 226 -32.18 29.36 -33.81
C GLN A 226 -32.53 27.99 -34.39
N ILE A 227 -33.16 27.95 -35.57
CA ILE A 227 -33.48 26.70 -36.29
C ILE A 227 -32.21 25.90 -36.60
N GLU A 228 -31.14 26.56 -37.07
CA GLU A 228 -29.86 25.92 -37.36
C GLU A 228 -29.15 25.40 -36.09
N LEU A 229 -29.30 26.11 -34.96
CA LEU A 229 -28.79 25.67 -33.66
C LEU A 229 -29.59 24.47 -33.13
N ASP A 230 -30.91 24.49 -33.24
CA ASP A 230 -31.79 23.41 -32.77
C ASP A 230 -31.63 22.13 -33.61
N GLU A 231 -31.41 22.25 -34.92
CA GLU A 231 -31.02 21.12 -35.80
C GLU A 231 -29.66 20.53 -35.40
N GLN A 232 -28.65 21.37 -35.10
CA GLN A 232 -27.35 20.90 -34.61
C GLN A 232 -27.48 20.22 -33.24
N ASN A 233 -28.27 20.79 -32.32
CA ASN A 233 -28.54 20.20 -31.01
C ASN A 233 -29.24 18.85 -31.13
N ALA A 234 -30.25 18.72 -32.00
CA ALA A 234 -30.95 17.47 -32.26
C ALA A 234 -30.01 16.40 -32.86
N ALA A 235 -29.14 16.77 -33.80
CA ALA A 235 -28.12 15.87 -34.36
C ALA A 235 -27.09 15.43 -33.31
N VAL A 236 -26.65 16.34 -32.43
CA VAL A 236 -25.75 16.02 -31.32
C VAL A 236 -26.42 15.11 -30.29
N LEU A 237 -27.68 15.35 -29.93
CA LEU A 237 -28.46 14.50 -29.02
C LEU A 237 -28.65 13.09 -29.59
N ALA A 238 -28.98 12.96 -30.88
CA ALA A 238 -29.12 11.67 -31.55
C ALA A 238 -27.79 10.88 -31.57
N GLU A 239 -26.65 11.55 -31.76
CA GLU A 239 -25.32 10.93 -31.67
C GLU A 239 -24.94 10.57 -30.22
N ILE A 240 -25.33 11.38 -29.22
CA ILE A 240 -25.18 11.05 -27.80
C ILE A 240 -25.99 9.79 -27.45
N ASP A 241 -27.24 9.69 -27.86
CA ASP A 241 -28.07 8.50 -27.62
C ASP A 241 -27.54 7.27 -28.34
N ARG A 242 -27.05 7.42 -29.58
CA ARG A 242 -26.36 6.35 -30.30
C ARG A 242 -25.12 5.84 -29.56
N ARG A 243 -24.28 6.74 -29.05
CA ARG A 243 -23.11 6.39 -28.21
C ARG A 243 -23.52 5.75 -26.90
N LYS A 244 -24.58 6.23 -26.25
CA LYS A 244 -25.14 5.66 -25.02
C LYS A 244 -25.64 4.23 -25.24
N GLN A 245 -26.39 3.98 -26.32
CA GLN A 245 -26.82 2.62 -26.69
C GLN A 245 -25.65 1.70 -27.03
N ALA A 246 -24.61 2.22 -27.72
CA ALA A 246 -23.40 1.44 -28.01
C ALA A 246 -22.63 1.08 -26.72
N LYS A 247 -22.49 2.04 -25.80
CA LYS A 247 -21.84 1.83 -24.49
C LYS A 247 -22.60 0.80 -23.64
N LEU A 248 -23.93 0.89 -23.57
CA LEU A 248 -24.75 -0.10 -22.85
C LEU A 248 -24.54 -1.51 -23.41
N LYS A 249 -24.60 -1.69 -24.75
CA LYS A 249 -24.33 -2.99 -25.39
C LYS A 249 -22.91 -3.52 -25.13
N MET A 250 -21.91 -2.64 -25.00
CA MET A 250 -20.56 -3.05 -24.61
C MET A 250 -20.50 -3.47 -23.14
N GLN A 251 -21.20 -2.77 -22.25
CA GLN A 251 -21.27 -3.10 -20.82
C GLN A 251 -22.00 -4.43 -20.58
N ASP A 252 -23.15 -4.66 -21.23
CA ASP A 252 -23.90 -5.93 -21.15
C ASP A 252 -23.02 -7.12 -21.57
N LYS A 253 -22.30 -6.98 -22.69
CA LYS A 253 -21.38 -8.01 -23.19
C LYS A 253 -20.12 -8.19 -22.31
N THR A 254 -19.69 -7.13 -21.63
CA THR A 254 -18.58 -7.19 -20.67
C THR A 254 -19.00 -7.97 -19.42
N ALA A 255 -20.22 -7.75 -18.92
CA ALA A 255 -20.81 -8.52 -17.82
C ALA A 255 -20.96 -10.01 -18.19
N GLU A 256 -21.53 -10.33 -19.36
CA GLU A 256 -21.68 -11.72 -19.85
C GLU A 256 -20.33 -12.48 -19.89
N MET A 257 -19.26 -11.82 -20.35
CA MET A 257 -17.93 -12.43 -20.40
C MET A 257 -17.24 -12.51 -19.03
N ILE A 258 -17.57 -11.62 -18.08
CA ILE A 258 -17.11 -11.73 -16.69
C ILE A 258 -17.79 -12.92 -15.99
N ASP A 259 -19.09 -13.12 -16.19
CA ASP A 259 -19.80 -14.30 -15.67
C ASP A 259 -19.25 -15.60 -16.29
N GLN A 260 -18.94 -15.59 -17.59
CA GLN A 260 -18.26 -16.72 -18.24
C GLN A 260 -16.86 -16.96 -17.65
N PHE A 261 -16.09 -15.90 -17.36
CA PHE A 261 -14.78 -16.02 -16.72
C PHE A 261 -14.88 -16.62 -15.32
N ASN A 262 -15.77 -16.09 -14.47
CA ASN A 262 -15.99 -16.57 -13.11
C ASN A 262 -16.34 -18.06 -13.11
N LYS A 263 -17.26 -18.48 -13.98
CA LYS A 263 -17.62 -19.89 -14.13
C LYS A 263 -16.44 -20.78 -14.53
N LEU A 264 -15.57 -20.33 -15.44
CA LEU A 264 -14.39 -21.12 -15.84
C LEU A 264 -13.32 -21.19 -14.74
N VAL A 265 -13.25 -20.20 -13.85
CA VAL A 265 -12.42 -20.24 -12.64
C VAL A 265 -13.00 -21.22 -11.61
N ASP A 266 -14.31 -21.22 -11.41
CA ASP A 266 -15.02 -22.18 -10.54
C ASP A 266 -14.91 -23.64 -11.07
N ASP A 267 -14.98 -23.83 -12.39
CA ASP A 267 -14.78 -25.11 -13.08
C ASP A 267 -13.28 -25.53 -13.15
N HIS A 268 -12.36 -24.72 -12.58
CA HIS A 268 -10.90 -24.89 -12.61
C HIS A 268 -10.23 -24.94 -14.01
N ASP A 269 -10.92 -24.55 -15.09
CA ASP A 269 -10.33 -24.44 -16.43
C ASP A 269 -9.65 -23.08 -16.63
N TYR A 270 -8.47 -22.95 -16.02
CA TYR A 270 -7.65 -21.73 -16.11
C TYR A 270 -7.15 -21.41 -17.53
N VAL A 271 -7.17 -22.37 -18.47
CA VAL A 271 -6.76 -22.15 -19.86
C VAL A 271 -7.89 -21.46 -20.63
N ALA A 272 -9.11 -21.97 -20.49
CA ALA A 272 -10.29 -21.30 -21.05
C ALA A 272 -10.54 -19.94 -20.38
N ALA A 273 -10.34 -19.84 -19.06
CA ALA A 273 -10.48 -18.59 -18.32
C ALA A 273 -9.50 -17.51 -18.83
N GLU A 274 -8.22 -17.85 -19.08
CA GLU A 274 -7.26 -16.91 -19.69
C GLU A 274 -7.71 -16.46 -21.09
N LEU A 275 -8.25 -17.36 -21.91
CA LEU A 275 -8.75 -17.02 -23.25
C LEU A 275 -9.96 -16.08 -23.20
N VAL A 276 -10.89 -16.25 -22.25
CA VAL A 276 -12.03 -15.34 -22.04
C VAL A 276 -11.55 -13.99 -21.52
N ALA A 277 -10.67 -13.98 -20.51
CA ALA A 277 -10.07 -12.74 -19.99
C ALA A 277 -9.28 -11.96 -21.06
N LYS A 278 -8.62 -12.66 -21.99
CA LYS A 278 -7.96 -12.03 -23.15
C LYS A 278 -8.96 -11.34 -24.08
N ARG A 279 -10.07 -12.02 -24.43
CA ARG A 279 -11.14 -11.46 -25.27
C ARG A 279 -11.85 -10.28 -24.62
N LEU A 280 -12.02 -10.33 -23.29
CA LEU A 280 -12.54 -9.23 -22.49
C LEU A 280 -11.60 -8.00 -22.59
N HIS A 281 -10.29 -8.21 -22.43
CA HIS A 281 -9.28 -7.16 -22.56
C HIS A 281 -9.15 -6.59 -23.98
N GLU A 282 -9.33 -7.42 -25.01
CA GLU A 282 -9.41 -6.98 -26.42
C GLU A 282 -10.70 -6.18 -26.72
N LEU A 283 -11.80 -6.38 -25.96
CA LEU A 283 -13.06 -5.66 -26.15
C LEU A 283 -13.09 -4.30 -25.45
N ASN A 284 -12.56 -4.19 -24.22
CA ASN A 284 -12.55 -2.93 -23.45
C ASN A 284 -11.28 -2.80 -22.57
N PRO A 285 -10.14 -2.33 -23.12
CA PRO A 285 -8.87 -2.31 -22.41
C PRO A 285 -8.78 -1.25 -21.30
N ASP A 286 -9.58 -0.19 -21.37
CA ASP A 286 -9.52 0.96 -20.45
C ASP A 286 -10.31 0.74 -19.14
N GLU A 287 -11.12 -0.31 -19.07
CA GLU A 287 -11.97 -0.60 -17.91
C GLU A 287 -11.20 -1.34 -16.81
N VAL A 288 -11.15 -0.74 -15.61
CA VAL A 288 -10.34 -1.23 -14.48
C VAL A 288 -10.66 -2.68 -14.11
N VAL A 289 -11.94 -3.06 -14.14
CA VAL A 289 -12.41 -4.44 -13.87
C VAL A 289 -11.81 -5.42 -14.88
N VAL A 290 -11.77 -5.05 -16.16
CA VAL A 290 -11.17 -5.88 -17.22
C VAL A 290 -9.67 -6.07 -17.02
N GLN A 291 -8.95 -5.00 -16.63
CA GLN A 291 -7.52 -5.08 -16.29
C GLN A 291 -7.24 -5.90 -15.03
N GLN A 292 -8.19 -5.95 -14.09
CA GLN A 292 -8.11 -6.81 -12.90
C GLN A 292 -8.33 -8.28 -13.28
N VAL A 293 -9.40 -8.60 -14.02
CA VAL A 293 -9.69 -9.95 -14.52
C VAL A 293 -8.52 -10.51 -15.36
N TRP A 294 -7.93 -9.70 -16.24
CA TRP A 294 -6.77 -10.10 -17.03
C TRP A 294 -5.52 -10.42 -16.19
N ARG A 295 -5.26 -9.66 -15.12
CA ARG A 295 -4.18 -9.95 -14.17
C ARG A 295 -4.47 -11.21 -13.35
N GLN A 296 -5.71 -11.35 -12.86
CA GLN A 296 -6.16 -12.50 -12.08
C GLN A 296 -6.04 -13.81 -12.88
N ALA A 297 -6.50 -13.82 -14.13
CA ALA A 297 -6.39 -14.99 -15.03
C ALA A 297 -4.93 -15.47 -15.19
N LYS A 298 -4.00 -14.53 -15.39
CA LYS A 298 -2.56 -14.82 -15.49
C LYS A 298 -1.96 -15.33 -14.19
N MET A 299 -2.38 -14.78 -13.05
CA MET A 299 -1.92 -15.27 -11.73
C MET A 299 -2.39 -16.69 -11.49
N LEU A 300 -3.69 -16.98 -11.66
CA LEU A 300 -4.27 -18.32 -11.52
C LEU A 300 -3.59 -19.33 -12.45
N ARG A 301 -3.36 -18.97 -13.71
CA ARG A 301 -2.65 -19.84 -14.66
C ARG A 301 -1.21 -20.11 -14.24
N ARG A 302 -0.50 -19.11 -13.72
CA ARG A 302 0.88 -19.25 -13.23
C ARG A 302 0.95 -20.10 -11.96
N GLU A 303 0.02 -19.90 -11.02
CA GLU A 303 -0.09 -20.67 -9.79
C GLU A 303 -0.39 -22.15 -10.07
N PHE A 304 -1.35 -22.44 -10.97
CA PHE A 304 -1.61 -23.79 -11.44
C PHE A 304 -0.36 -24.46 -12.01
N ILE A 305 0.39 -23.77 -12.88
CA ILE A 305 1.64 -24.30 -13.45
C ILE A 305 2.70 -24.54 -12.37
N ILE A 306 2.82 -23.66 -11.36
CA ILE A 306 3.77 -23.85 -10.25
C ILE A 306 3.38 -25.07 -9.41
N ASN A 307 2.10 -25.20 -9.06
CA ASN A 307 1.61 -26.31 -8.23
C ASN A 307 1.67 -27.66 -8.98
N ASP A 308 1.38 -27.69 -10.28
CA ASP A 308 1.53 -28.87 -11.15
C ASP A 308 3.00 -29.30 -11.29
N ASN A 309 3.93 -28.34 -11.45
CA ASN A 309 5.36 -28.62 -11.43
C ASN A 309 5.85 -29.08 -10.05
N LEU A 310 5.31 -28.52 -8.96
CA LEU A 310 5.66 -28.93 -7.59
C LEU A 310 5.15 -30.35 -7.31
N ALA A 311 3.90 -30.67 -7.63
CA ALA A 311 3.33 -32.01 -7.51
C ALA A 311 4.08 -33.03 -8.39
N SER A 312 4.45 -32.64 -9.62
CA SER A 312 5.30 -33.47 -10.49
C SER A 312 6.70 -33.69 -9.90
N LYS A 313 7.30 -32.65 -9.29
CA LYS A 313 8.59 -32.75 -8.60
C LYS A 313 8.50 -33.64 -7.37
N GLU A 314 7.46 -33.48 -6.55
CA GLU A 314 7.21 -34.34 -5.39
C GLU A 314 6.97 -35.78 -5.81
N GLN A 315 6.18 -36.04 -6.85
CA GLN A 315 5.95 -37.39 -7.35
C GLN A 315 7.21 -38.02 -7.96
N ASN A 316 8.07 -37.22 -8.59
CA ASN A 316 9.38 -37.68 -9.08
C ASN A 316 10.37 -37.90 -7.94
N ASN A 317 10.33 -37.09 -6.87
CA ASN A 317 11.08 -37.33 -5.65
C ASN A 317 10.60 -38.62 -4.98
N TRP A 318 9.29 -38.82 -4.81
CA TRP A 318 8.70 -40.05 -4.25
C TRP A 318 9.04 -41.27 -5.10
N ARG A 319 9.02 -41.17 -6.44
CA ARG A 319 9.53 -42.24 -7.32
C ARG A 319 11.01 -42.48 -7.11
N THR A 320 11.83 -41.44 -6.99
CA THR A 320 13.28 -41.59 -6.76
C THR A 320 13.57 -42.23 -5.39
N PHE A 321 12.85 -41.81 -4.34
CA PHE A 321 12.93 -42.42 -3.02
C PHE A 321 12.41 -43.86 -3.04
N GLN A 322 11.33 -44.15 -3.78
CA GLN A 322 10.83 -45.51 -3.94
C GLN A 322 11.79 -46.39 -4.76
N ASP A 323 12.42 -45.87 -5.82
CA ASP A 323 13.44 -46.59 -6.58
C ASP A 323 14.69 -46.88 -5.71
N VAL A 324 15.05 -45.96 -4.79
CA VAL A 324 16.12 -46.15 -3.80
C VAL A 324 15.69 -47.11 -2.69
N GLU A 325 14.45 -47.03 -2.20
CA GLU A 325 13.87 -47.92 -1.19
C GLU A 325 13.78 -49.35 -1.75
N ASP A 326 13.24 -49.53 -2.97
CA ASP A 326 13.16 -50.80 -3.69
C ASP A 326 14.55 -51.36 -4.05
N ALA A 327 15.55 -50.51 -4.34
CA ALA A 327 16.94 -50.92 -4.49
C ALA A 327 17.62 -51.29 -3.15
N SER A 328 17.19 -50.69 -2.04
CA SER A 328 17.65 -51.03 -0.69
C SER A 328 16.94 -52.27 -0.13
N HIS A 329 15.71 -52.51 -0.56
CA HIS A 329 14.90 -53.69 -0.27
C HIS A 329 15.36 -54.86 -1.13
N SER A 330 16.58 -55.31 -0.91
CA SER A 330 17.03 -56.60 -1.44
C SER A 330 16.18 -57.71 -0.81
N PRO A 331 15.39 -58.47 -1.58
CA PRO A 331 14.73 -59.66 -1.07
C PRO A 331 15.79 -60.77 -0.95
N VAL A 332 16.55 -60.75 0.15
CA VAL A 332 17.52 -61.79 0.49
C VAL A 332 16.75 -63.06 0.92
N GLY A 333 16.18 -63.75 -0.05
CA GLY A 333 15.36 -64.95 0.10
C GLY A 333 15.35 -65.77 -1.18
N ASP A 334 16.17 -66.82 -1.20
CA ASP A 334 16.25 -67.91 -2.18
C ASP A 334 16.07 -67.58 -3.68
N GLY A 335 17.20 -67.40 -4.36
CA GLY A 335 17.39 -67.99 -5.70
C GLY A 335 17.13 -67.12 -6.94
N HIS A 336 16.84 -65.83 -6.79
CA HIS A 336 16.68 -64.93 -7.93
C HIS A 336 17.89 -63.99 -8.12
N GLU A 337 18.33 -63.88 -9.39
CA GLU A 337 19.49 -63.10 -9.81
C GLU A 337 19.20 -61.59 -9.75
N ILE A 338 20.21 -60.78 -9.39
CA ILE A 338 20.06 -59.33 -9.19
C ILE A 338 19.74 -58.65 -10.52
N LEU A 339 18.49 -58.18 -10.66
CA LEU A 339 18.02 -57.45 -11.84
C LEU A 339 18.37 -55.97 -11.72
N TYR A 340 19.50 -55.57 -12.31
CA TYR A 340 19.85 -54.16 -12.48
C TYR A 340 18.90 -53.47 -13.46
N GLY A 341 18.57 -52.21 -13.20
CA GLY A 341 17.70 -51.40 -14.06
C GLY A 341 18.23 -51.30 -15.50
N LYS A 342 17.32 -51.17 -16.48
CA LYS A 342 17.62 -51.24 -17.93
C LYS A 342 18.74 -50.32 -18.44
N ASN A 343 19.06 -49.25 -17.70
CA ASN A 343 20.05 -48.25 -18.08
C ASN A 343 21.40 -48.46 -17.36
N TRP A 344 21.60 -49.57 -16.64
CA TRP A 344 22.83 -49.84 -15.87
C TRP A 344 24.09 -49.91 -16.75
N SER A 345 23.96 -50.35 -18.00
CA SER A 345 25.03 -50.26 -19.01
C SER A 345 25.48 -48.81 -19.23
N ASP A 346 24.52 -47.89 -19.31
CA ASP A 346 24.76 -46.49 -19.66
C ASP A 346 25.42 -45.71 -18.51
N PHE A 347 25.23 -46.18 -17.27
CA PHE A 347 25.99 -45.71 -16.11
C PHE A 347 27.38 -46.36 -16.01
N LYS A 348 27.51 -47.63 -16.39
CA LYS A 348 28.78 -48.37 -16.36
C LYS A 348 29.78 -47.90 -17.42
N ASP A 349 29.29 -47.51 -18.60
CA ASP A 349 30.12 -47.10 -19.74
C ASP A 349 30.35 -45.57 -19.82
N ARG A 350 29.75 -44.79 -18.91
CA ARG A 350 30.15 -43.41 -18.65
C ARG A 350 31.52 -43.38 -17.97
N LYS A 351 32.58 -43.39 -18.77
CA LYS A 351 33.89 -42.87 -18.33
C LYS A 351 33.65 -41.49 -17.70
N PRO A 352 34.03 -41.26 -16.43
CA PRO A 352 33.95 -39.93 -15.86
C PRO A 352 34.88 -39.01 -16.65
N LEU A 353 34.44 -37.77 -16.88
CA LEU A 353 35.21 -36.76 -17.61
C LEU A 353 36.35 -36.16 -16.74
N SER A 354 36.80 -36.88 -15.70
CA SER A 354 37.82 -36.50 -14.72
C SER A 354 39.25 -36.93 -15.11
N GLY A 355 39.45 -37.48 -16.31
CA GLY A 355 40.78 -37.81 -16.85
C GLY A 355 41.60 -36.59 -17.26
N ARG A 356 41.71 -35.57 -16.40
CA ARG A 356 42.39 -34.31 -16.70
C ARG A 356 43.28 -33.87 -15.52
N SER A 357 44.53 -34.31 -15.57
CA SER A 357 45.74 -33.70 -14.97
C SER A 357 45.50 -32.72 -13.80
N GLY A 358 45.47 -33.20 -12.57
CA GLY A 358 45.46 -32.35 -11.37
C GLY A 358 45.02 -33.04 -10.08
N GLU A 359 44.10 -34.02 -10.15
CA GLU A 359 43.73 -34.79 -8.97
C GLU A 359 44.77 -35.87 -8.65
N ILE A 360 45.31 -35.78 -7.43
CA ILE A 360 46.26 -36.73 -6.83
C ILE A 360 45.64 -38.12 -6.88
N THR A 361 46.30 -39.08 -7.52
CA THR A 361 45.80 -40.47 -7.55
C THR A 361 45.77 -41.06 -6.14
N GLU A 362 44.88 -42.02 -5.89
CA GLU A 362 44.80 -42.71 -4.59
C GLU A 362 46.17 -43.31 -4.19
N SER A 363 46.92 -43.81 -5.18
CA SER A 363 48.30 -44.27 -5.04
C SER A 363 49.25 -43.17 -4.55
N GLU A 364 49.22 -41.97 -5.16
CA GLU A 364 50.04 -40.83 -4.76
C GLU A 364 49.62 -40.25 -3.39
N ARG A 365 48.34 -40.31 -3.04
CA ARG A 365 47.82 -39.93 -1.71
C ARG A 365 48.43 -40.82 -0.62
N VAL A 366 48.40 -42.14 -0.84
CA VAL A 366 49.04 -43.13 0.05
C VAL A 366 50.56 -42.91 0.15
N ILE A 367 51.23 -42.51 -0.93
CA ILE A 367 52.67 -42.15 -0.88
C ILE A 367 52.90 -40.90 -0.02
N ARG A 368 52.08 -39.85 -0.15
CA ARG A 368 52.17 -38.62 0.67
C ARG A 368 51.87 -38.88 2.16
N GLU A 369 50.96 -39.79 2.47
CA GLU A 369 50.71 -40.25 3.85
C GLU A 369 51.91 -41.03 4.41
N LYS A 370 52.48 -41.97 3.64
CA LYS A 370 53.69 -42.73 4.04
C LYS A 370 54.93 -41.84 4.22
N LEU A 371 55.05 -40.73 3.48
CA LEU A 371 56.10 -39.72 3.68
C LEU A 371 56.09 -39.05 5.07
N ARG A 372 54.96 -39.10 5.80
CA ARG A 372 54.85 -38.61 7.18
C ARG A 372 55.25 -39.65 8.24
N GLN A 373 55.56 -40.89 7.85
CA GLN A 373 55.96 -41.94 8.80
C GLN A 373 57.35 -41.67 9.39
N ASN A 374 57.50 -41.97 10.68
CA ASN A 374 58.77 -41.84 11.39
C ASN A 374 59.67 -43.05 11.13
N ILE A 375 60.88 -42.80 10.62
CA ILE A 375 61.91 -43.79 10.36
C ILE A 375 63.20 -43.47 11.11
N GLN A 376 64.03 -44.49 11.34
CA GLN A 376 65.39 -44.32 11.84
C GLN A 376 66.35 -44.81 10.75
N VAL A 377 67.27 -43.94 10.33
CA VAL A 377 68.18 -44.20 9.21
C VAL A 377 69.61 -43.86 9.57
N LYS A 378 70.50 -44.82 9.27
CA LYS A 378 71.94 -44.75 9.52
C LYS A 378 72.66 -45.37 8.32
N TYR A 379 73.12 -44.51 7.43
CA TYR A 379 73.87 -44.88 6.23
C TYR A 379 75.29 -44.29 6.33
N THR A 380 76.27 -45.04 5.84
CA THR A 380 77.69 -44.65 5.88
C THR A 380 78.34 -45.16 4.62
N ASP A 381 78.79 -44.24 3.77
CA ASP A 381 79.49 -44.51 2.50
C ASP A 381 78.75 -45.53 1.59
N ARG A 382 77.41 -45.45 1.53
CA ARG A 382 76.56 -46.36 0.72
C ARG A 382 76.11 -45.72 -0.59
N PRO A 383 76.09 -46.44 -1.72
CA PRO A 383 75.65 -45.89 -2.99
C PRO A 383 74.16 -45.52 -2.96
N LEU A 384 73.81 -44.37 -3.55
CA LEU A 384 72.45 -43.83 -3.60
C LEU A 384 71.39 -44.87 -4.04
N SER A 385 71.68 -45.73 -5.02
CA SER A 385 70.75 -46.79 -5.44
C SER A 385 70.40 -47.77 -4.33
N GLU A 386 71.39 -48.25 -3.55
CA GLU A 386 71.17 -49.20 -2.46
C GLU A 386 70.41 -48.55 -1.29
N VAL A 387 70.69 -47.27 -1.02
CA VAL A 387 69.96 -46.48 0.00
C VAL A 387 68.50 -46.30 -0.41
N VAL A 388 68.23 -46.01 -1.67
CA VAL A 388 66.89 -45.86 -2.24
C VAL A 388 66.11 -47.19 -2.24
N ASP A 389 66.74 -48.29 -2.65
CA ASP A 389 66.14 -49.63 -2.57
C ASP A 389 65.84 -50.02 -1.11
N SER A 390 66.73 -49.69 -0.17
CA SER A 390 66.51 -49.91 1.27
C SER A 390 65.33 -49.09 1.82
N LEU A 391 65.18 -47.83 1.40
CA LEU A 391 64.05 -46.97 1.80
C LEU A 391 62.74 -47.44 1.17
N SER A 392 62.76 -47.85 -0.09
CA SER A 392 61.63 -48.46 -0.81
C SER A 392 61.09 -49.69 -0.09
N GLN A 393 61.97 -50.62 0.29
CA GLN A 393 61.60 -51.83 1.04
C GLN A 393 61.09 -51.54 2.46
N LEU A 394 61.68 -50.56 3.16
CA LEU A 394 61.32 -50.23 4.54
C LEU A 394 59.98 -49.49 4.65
N THR A 395 59.63 -48.68 3.64
CA THR A 395 58.44 -47.81 3.64
C THR A 395 57.29 -48.36 2.78
N GLY A 396 57.57 -49.34 1.91
CA GLY A 396 56.61 -49.85 0.95
C GLY A 396 56.14 -48.79 -0.05
N ILE A 397 57.05 -47.89 -0.46
CA ILE A 397 56.84 -46.86 -1.49
C ILE A 397 57.67 -47.24 -2.71
N ASN A 398 57.09 -47.16 -3.90
CA ASN A 398 57.84 -47.29 -5.15
C ASN A 398 58.68 -46.02 -5.37
N ILE A 399 59.99 -46.09 -5.14
CA ILE A 399 60.93 -44.98 -5.37
C ILE A 399 61.66 -45.20 -6.71
N HIS A 400 61.77 -44.15 -7.53
CA HIS A 400 62.40 -44.19 -8.85
C HIS A 400 63.46 -43.09 -9.01
N LEU A 401 64.61 -43.41 -9.62
CA LEU A 401 65.69 -42.46 -9.87
C LEU A 401 65.60 -41.89 -11.30
N ASP A 402 65.35 -40.59 -11.44
CA ASP A 402 65.42 -39.89 -12.73
C ASP A 402 66.88 -39.73 -13.16
N GLN A 403 67.37 -40.69 -13.96
CA GLN A 403 68.72 -40.67 -14.52
C GLN A 403 69.04 -39.43 -15.36
N ARG A 404 68.05 -38.64 -15.81
CA ARG A 404 68.29 -37.38 -16.53
C ARG A 404 68.56 -36.24 -15.55
N GLY A 405 67.75 -36.13 -14.49
CA GLY A 405 67.96 -35.17 -13.40
C GLY A 405 69.29 -35.40 -12.69
N LEU A 406 69.58 -36.64 -12.28
CA LEU A 406 70.85 -36.97 -11.62
C LEU A 406 72.09 -36.53 -12.43
N ARG A 407 72.06 -36.71 -13.76
CA ARG A 407 73.16 -36.29 -14.66
C ARG A 407 73.32 -34.79 -14.80
N GLN A 408 72.29 -33.98 -14.51
CA GLN A 408 72.40 -32.51 -14.57
C GLN A 408 73.20 -31.97 -13.38
N GLU A 409 73.01 -32.55 -12.19
CA GLU A 409 73.77 -32.20 -10.98
C GLU A 409 75.12 -32.95 -10.89
N GLY A 410 75.49 -33.72 -11.91
CA GLY A 410 76.73 -34.51 -11.94
C GLY A 410 76.73 -35.74 -11.02
N VAL A 411 75.56 -36.11 -10.46
CA VAL A 411 75.39 -37.24 -9.54
C VAL A 411 75.14 -38.53 -10.33
N SER A 412 75.74 -39.62 -9.87
CA SER A 412 75.54 -40.98 -10.42
C SER A 412 74.90 -41.91 -9.39
N SER A 413 74.27 -43.00 -9.82
CA SER A 413 73.55 -43.91 -8.92
C SER A 413 74.43 -44.62 -7.88
N ASP A 414 75.74 -44.67 -8.14
CA ASP A 414 76.80 -45.18 -7.27
C ASP A 414 77.42 -44.11 -6.35
N THR A 415 76.95 -42.85 -6.39
CA THR A 415 77.43 -41.78 -5.51
C THR A 415 77.21 -42.16 -4.04
N PRO A 416 78.25 -42.11 -3.18
CA PRO A 416 78.13 -42.50 -1.79
C PRO A 416 77.38 -41.45 -0.95
N ILE A 417 76.49 -41.93 -0.08
CA ILE A 417 75.70 -41.12 0.85
C ILE A 417 76.01 -41.55 2.29
N THR A 418 76.18 -40.55 3.15
CA THR A 418 76.35 -40.74 4.59
C THR A 418 75.32 -39.89 5.32
N LEU A 419 74.48 -40.53 6.13
CA LEU A 419 73.46 -39.87 6.95
C LEU A 419 73.35 -40.63 8.27
N ASP A 420 73.67 -39.98 9.38
CA ASP A 420 73.62 -40.57 10.73
C ASP A 420 72.66 -39.79 11.63
N LEU A 421 71.40 -40.24 11.69
CA LEU A 421 70.37 -39.62 12.53
C LEU A 421 70.11 -40.50 13.76
N SER A 422 70.43 -39.95 14.93
CA SER A 422 70.31 -40.66 16.22
C SER A 422 68.87 -40.87 16.68
N ASN A 423 67.98 -39.91 16.36
CA ASN A 423 66.56 -39.95 16.69
C ASN A 423 65.71 -40.34 15.47
N GLN A 424 64.48 -40.80 15.70
CA GLN A 424 63.50 -41.00 14.64
C GLN A 424 63.09 -39.66 14.01
N VAL A 425 63.01 -39.62 12.68
CA VAL A 425 62.58 -38.45 11.89
C VAL A 425 61.52 -38.87 10.87
N MET A 426 60.70 -37.93 10.40
CA MET A 426 59.78 -38.20 9.29
C MET A 426 60.55 -38.54 8.01
N LEU A 427 60.03 -39.45 7.19
CA LEU A 427 60.61 -39.81 5.89
C LEU A 427 60.80 -38.60 4.97
N LYS A 428 59.84 -37.64 4.93
CA LYS A 428 59.99 -36.33 4.24
C LYS A 428 61.27 -35.60 4.69
N SER A 429 61.55 -35.55 6.00
CA SER A 429 62.74 -34.88 6.55
C SER A 429 64.03 -35.64 6.25
N ALA A 430 64.03 -36.97 6.35
CA ALA A 430 65.19 -37.80 6.00
C ALA A 430 65.57 -37.65 4.52
N LEU A 431 64.58 -37.67 3.62
CA LEU A 431 64.76 -37.45 2.18
C LEU A 431 65.30 -36.05 1.88
N ASN A 432 64.74 -34.99 2.47
CA ASN A 432 65.27 -33.63 2.30
C ASN A 432 66.73 -33.50 2.76
N LEU A 433 67.10 -34.12 3.89
CA LEU A 433 68.47 -34.07 4.41
C LEU A 433 69.47 -34.85 3.54
N MET A 434 69.11 -36.04 3.04
CA MET A 434 70.03 -36.84 2.21
C MET A 434 70.15 -36.33 0.76
N LEU A 435 69.10 -35.73 0.21
CA LEU A 435 69.08 -35.26 -1.18
C LEU A 435 69.59 -33.82 -1.31
N GLY A 436 69.42 -32.99 -0.28
CA GLY A 436 69.86 -31.59 -0.27
C GLY A 436 71.36 -31.39 -0.41
N GLU A 437 72.20 -32.28 0.17
CA GLU A 437 73.66 -32.23 -0.02
C GLU A 437 74.10 -32.56 -1.46
N LEU A 438 73.21 -33.15 -2.27
CA LEU A 438 73.46 -33.56 -3.65
C LEU A 438 72.72 -32.69 -4.69
N HIS A 439 72.08 -31.59 -4.27
CA HIS A 439 71.19 -30.76 -5.10
C HIS A 439 70.07 -31.57 -5.79
N LEU A 440 69.66 -32.69 -5.17
CA LEU A 440 68.56 -33.52 -5.61
C LEU A 440 67.30 -33.20 -4.79
N ALA A 441 66.14 -33.48 -5.37
CA ALA A 441 64.85 -33.38 -4.70
C ALA A 441 63.95 -34.56 -5.09
N TYR A 442 62.85 -34.74 -4.35
CA TYR A 442 61.84 -35.74 -4.68
C TYR A 442 60.53 -35.08 -5.14
N VAL A 443 59.83 -35.76 -6.05
CA VAL A 443 58.51 -35.40 -6.59
C VAL A 443 57.65 -36.66 -6.57
N VAL A 444 56.39 -36.57 -6.18
CA VAL A 444 55.44 -37.69 -6.22
C VAL A 444 54.57 -37.52 -7.45
N LYS A 445 54.76 -38.39 -8.46
CA LYS A 445 54.14 -38.31 -9.79
C LYS A 445 54.12 -39.70 -10.44
N ASP A 446 53.12 -39.95 -11.29
CA ASP A 446 52.96 -41.22 -12.03
C ASP A 446 52.92 -42.44 -11.10
N GLU A 447 52.24 -42.29 -9.94
CA GLU A 447 52.13 -43.32 -8.88
C GLU A 447 53.47 -43.74 -8.23
N VAL A 448 54.55 -42.98 -8.42
CA VAL A 448 55.87 -43.23 -7.83
C VAL A 448 56.47 -42.00 -7.14
N LEU A 449 57.39 -42.24 -6.20
CA LEU A 449 58.25 -41.20 -5.63
C LEU A 449 59.50 -41.09 -6.51
N MET A 450 59.55 -40.09 -7.38
CA MET A 450 60.67 -39.83 -8.28
C MET A 450 61.70 -38.91 -7.62
N ILE A 451 62.97 -39.32 -7.58
CA ILE A 451 64.10 -38.48 -7.19
C ILE A 451 64.73 -37.90 -8.47
N THR A 452 64.83 -36.58 -8.56
CA THR A 452 65.34 -35.83 -9.72
C THR A 452 66.18 -34.63 -9.25
N SER A 453 66.67 -33.80 -10.18
CA SER A 453 67.42 -32.57 -9.85
C SER A 453 66.52 -31.49 -9.27
N GLU A 454 67.06 -30.65 -8.38
CA GLU A 454 66.36 -29.49 -7.85
C GLU A 454 65.86 -28.56 -8.97
N GLN A 455 66.70 -28.31 -9.98
CA GLN A 455 66.32 -27.52 -11.17
C GLN A 455 65.15 -28.11 -11.97
N ARG A 456 64.94 -29.44 -11.95
CA ARG A 456 63.79 -30.09 -12.61
C ARG A 456 62.52 -30.07 -11.78
N ARG A 457 62.63 -30.11 -10.45
CA ARG A 457 61.49 -29.86 -9.54
C ARG A 457 60.98 -28.43 -9.71
N ASP A 458 61.90 -27.45 -9.71
CA ASP A 458 61.54 -26.03 -9.69
C ASP A 458 61.18 -25.48 -11.08
N GLY A 459 61.54 -26.19 -12.15
CA GLY A 459 61.12 -25.89 -13.52
C GLY A 459 59.79 -26.52 -13.95
N GLU A 460 59.10 -27.27 -13.09
CA GLU A 460 57.81 -27.90 -13.41
C GLU A 460 56.67 -27.22 -12.62
N VAL A 461 55.95 -26.31 -13.28
CA VAL A 461 54.76 -25.63 -12.71
C VAL A 461 53.55 -26.55 -12.70
N GLU A 462 52.83 -26.61 -11.58
CA GLU A 462 51.57 -27.33 -11.40
C GLU A 462 50.39 -26.33 -11.46
N PHE A 463 49.26 -26.74 -12.01
CA PHE A 463 48.02 -25.96 -11.92
C PHE A 463 47.20 -26.43 -10.71
N ARG A 464 46.91 -25.52 -9.78
CA ARG A 464 45.97 -25.76 -8.67
C ARG A 464 44.82 -24.78 -8.69
N THR A 465 43.65 -25.24 -8.25
CA THR A 465 42.44 -24.43 -8.09
C THR A 465 42.16 -24.22 -6.62
N TYR A 466 42.14 -22.96 -6.19
CA TYR A 466 41.78 -22.54 -4.85
C TYR A 466 40.39 -21.93 -4.87
N ASN A 467 39.42 -22.53 -4.17
CA ASN A 467 38.16 -21.84 -3.88
C ASN A 467 38.47 -20.66 -2.93
N VAL A 468 38.02 -19.46 -3.30
CA VAL A 468 38.24 -18.22 -2.52
C VAL A 468 36.95 -17.40 -2.41
N ALA A 469 35.78 -18.04 -2.60
CA ALA A 469 34.47 -17.40 -2.60
C ALA A 469 34.19 -16.53 -1.37
N ASP A 470 34.68 -16.98 -0.22
CA ASP A 470 34.72 -16.28 1.05
C ASP A 470 35.54 -14.99 0.99
N LEU A 471 36.79 -15.09 0.53
CA LEU A 471 37.74 -13.98 0.51
C LEU A 471 37.41 -12.91 -0.54
N VAL A 472 36.93 -13.31 -1.72
CA VAL A 472 36.68 -12.40 -2.85
C VAL A 472 35.28 -11.79 -2.88
N THR A 473 34.33 -12.32 -2.10
CA THR A 473 32.98 -11.74 -2.01
C THR A 473 32.95 -10.74 -0.86
N PRO A 474 33.12 -9.42 -1.10
CA PRO A 474 33.13 -8.47 0.01
C PRO A 474 31.78 -8.50 0.74
N SER A 475 31.85 -8.66 2.07
CA SER A 475 30.68 -8.51 2.94
C SER A 475 30.05 -7.13 2.68
N PRO A 476 28.79 -7.05 2.19
CA PRO A 476 28.20 -5.79 1.78
C PRO A 476 28.09 -4.84 2.97
N ASN A 477 28.64 -3.64 2.82
CA ASN A 477 28.47 -2.57 3.78
C ASN A 477 27.11 -1.91 3.56
N PHE A 478 26.16 -2.19 4.46
CA PHE A 478 24.80 -1.66 4.42
C PHE A 478 24.76 -0.20 4.89
N VAL A 479 25.34 0.71 4.09
CA VAL A 479 25.18 2.14 4.28
C VAL A 479 23.77 2.52 3.78
N PRO A 480 22.92 3.16 4.60
CA PRO A 480 21.64 3.65 4.10
C PRO A 480 21.87 4.65 2.97
N SER A 481 21.11 4.53 1.88
CA SER A 481 21.10 5.57 0.85
C SER A 481 20.63 6.90 1.47
N ASN A 482 21.11 8.02 0.94
CA ASN A 482 20.83 9.37 1.47
C ASN A 482 19.32 9.73 1.56
N ASN A 483 18.45 8.89 0.99
CA ASN A 483 17.01 9.07 0.95
C ASN A 483 16.28 8.47 2.18
N ILE A 484 16.99 7.86 3.13
CA ILE A 484 16.39 7.21 4.30
C ILE A 484 16.28 8.20 5.47
N GLY A 485 15.05 8.67 5.73
CA GLY A 485 14.70 9.47 6.90
C GLY A 485 13.68 10.57 6.59
N LEU A 486 13.01 11.07 7.64
CA LEU A 486 11.98 12.12 7.53
C LEU A 486 12.46 13.35 6.74
N GLN A 487 13.69 13.80 6.97
CA GLN A 487 14.21 14.99 6.29
C GLN A 487 14.30 14.80 4.76
N SER A 488 14.63 13.59 4.27
CA SER A 488 14.65 13.34 2.83
C SER A 488 13.23 13.26 2.27
N LEU A 489 12.31 12.61 2.97
CA LEU A 489 10.90 12.52 2.53
C LEU A 489 10.22 13.90 2.51
N ILE A 490 10.56 14.77 3.47
CA ILE A 490 10.14 16.17 3.51
C ILE A 490 10.80 16.96 2.35
N ASN A 491 12.10 16.77 2.09
CA ASN A 491 12.79 17.43 0.97
C ASN A 491 12.24 16.97 -0.39
N ASP A 492 11.96 15.68 -0.58
CA ASP A 492 11.35 15.12 -1.80
C ASP A 492 9.91 15.63 -1.98
N ALA A 493 9.14 15.75 -0.89
CA ALA A 493 7.81 16.37 -0.92
C ALA A 493 7.89 17.87 -1.29
N HIS A 494 8.84 18.64 -0.75
CA HIS A 494 9.06 20.04 -1.12
C HIS A 494 9.57 20.20 -2.56
N ALA A 495 10.39 19.27 -3.05
CA ALA A 495 10.84 19.22 -4.45
C ALA A 495 9.68 18.91 -5.40
N ALA A 496 8.80 17.97 -5.04
CA ALA A 496 7.57 17.68 -5.77
C ALA A 496 6.57 18.86 -5.78
N LEU A 497 6.60 19.70 -4.74
CA LEU A 497 5.83 20.95 -4.65
C LEU A 497 6.50 22.14 -5.36
N GLY A 498 7.70 21.98 -5.92
CA GLY A 498 8.43 23.04 -6.65
C GLY A 498 9.04 24.14 -5.77
N TYR A 499 9.08 23.97 -4.44
CA TYR A 499 9.57 24.96 -3.48
C TYR A 499 10.88 24.51 -2.80
N GLY A 500 12.02 24.64 -3.50
CA GLY A 500 13.30 24.94 -2.82
C GLY A 500 14.57 24.15 -3.20
N ALA A 501 15.61 24.93 -3.55
CA ALA A 501 17.02 24.72 -3.19
C ALA A 501 17.81 23.49 -3.73
N GLY A 502 18.16 23.52 -5.02
CA GLY A 502 19.40 22.93 -5.55
C GLY A 502 20.34 24.04 -6.06
N VAL A 503 21.63 23.99 -5.70
CA VAL A 503 22.61 25.01 -6.11
C VAL A 503 22.89 24.90 -7.62
N GLY A 504 22.54 25.93 -8.40
CA GLY A 504 22.99 26.08 -9.79
C GLY A 504 21.95 26.05 -10.90
N ALA A 505 20.75 26.62 -10.73
CA ALA A 505 19.82 26.91 -11.83
C ALA A 505 19.07 28.25 -11.59
N PRO A 506 18.69 29.00 -12.64
CA PRO A 506 18.01 30.29 -12.48
C PRO A 506 16.57 30.12 -11.94
N GLY A 507 16.21 30.93 -10.94
CA GLY A 507 14.96 30.80 -10.19
C GLY A 507 13.68 31.22 -10.93
N PRO A 508 12.49 30.91 -10.38
CA PRO A 508 11.21 31.15 -11.01
C PRO A 508 10.79 32.63 -10.99
N MET A 509 10.35 33.13 -12.15
CA MET A 509 9.67 34.43 -12.25
C MET A 509 8.21 34.29 -11.84
N ALA A 510 7.73 35.15 -10.94
CA ALA A 510 6.32 35.21 -10.57
C ALA A 510 5.48 35.82 -11.71
N PHE A 511 4.51 35.06 -12.23
CA PHE A 511 3.56 35.55 -13.23
C PHE A 511 2.45 36.41 -12.60
N VAL A 512 2.78 37.66 -12.24
CA VAL A 512 1.77 38.71 -12.02
C VAL A 512 1.31 39.23 -13.38
N ASN A 513 0.14 38.75 -13.82
CA ASN A 513 -0.44 39.12 -15.11
C ASN A 513 -1.14 40.49 -15.03
N ASN A 514 -0.52 41.58 -15.53
CA ASN A 514 -1.29 42.69 -16.13
C ASN A 514 -0.52 43.71 -17.01
N GLN A 515 0.25 43.27 -18.01
CA GLN A 515 0.71 44.20 -19.07
C GLN A 515 0.96 43.49 -20.42
N PRO A 516 0.32 43.92 -21.53
CA PRO A 516 0.54 43.31 -22.83
C PRO A 516 1.89 43.74 -23.41
N GLN A 517 2.82 42.80 -23.55
CA GLN A 517 4.06 43.04 -24.31
C GLN A 517 3.75 43.08 -25.81
N VAL A 518 4.27 44.12 -26.46
CA VAL A 518 4.04 44.43 -27.87
C VAL A 518 5.31 44.06 -28.64
N GLY A 519 5.18 43.47 -29.83
CA GLY A 519 6.33 43.16 -30.68
C GLY A 519 7.01 44.43 -31.24
N PRO A 520 8.21 44.30 -31.86
CA PRO A 520 8.96 45.45 -32.40
C PRO A 520 8.16 46.33 -33.38
N ASP A 521 7.15 45.77 -34.05
CA ASP A 521 6.29 46.45 -35.02
C ASP A 521 4.95 46.95 -34.42
N GLY A 522 4.79 46.96 -33.09
CA GLY A 522 3.65 47.60 -32.42
C GLY A 522 2.32 46.82 -32.41
N GLN A 523 2.34 45.52 -32.74
CA GLN A 523 1.17 44.62 -32.64
C GLN A 523 1.35 43.55 -31.53
N PRO A 524 0.26 43.05 -30.92
CA PRO A 524 0.32 42.01 -29.89
C PRO A 524 0.66 40.63 -30.50
N VAL A 525 1.56 39.90 -29.84
CA VAL A 525 2.09 38.63 -30.35
C VAL A 525 1.05 37.50 -30.20
N SER A 526 0.86 36.69 -31.25
CA SER A 526 -0.12 35.61 -31.28
C SER A 526 0.34 34.36 -30.51
N LYS A 527 -0.60 33.73 -29.78
CA LYS A 527 -0.33 32.57 -28.90
C LYS A 527 0.27 31.34 -29.61
N SER A 528 0.12 31.22 -30.93
CA SER A 528 0.69 30.12 -31.72
C SER A 528 2.21 30.18 -31.89
N VAL A 529 2.82 31.37 -31.83
CA VAL A 529 4.29 31.52 -31.95
C VAL A 529 4.99 31.07 -30.67
N LEU A 530 4.38 31.31 -29.50
CA LEU A 530 4.93 30.92 -28.20
C LEU A 530 4.95 29.40 -27.99
N ALA A 531 4.02 28.66 -28.59
CA ALA A 531 3.98 27.20 -28.54
C ALA A 531 5.13 26.55 -29.33
N ASN A 532 5.48 27.09 -30.50
CA ASN A 532 6.54 26.51 -31.34
C ASN A 532 7.97 26.70 -30.79
N GLN A 533 8.18 27.63 -29.85
CA GLN A 533 9.51 27.88 -29.28
C GLN A 533 9.85 26.98 -28.08
N MET A 534 8.89 26.21 -27.54
CA MET A 534 9.15 25.18 -26.52
C MET A 534 9.42 23.78 -27.10
N GLN A 535 9.25 23.56 -28.41
CA GLN A 535 9.33 22.22 -29.02
C GLN A 535 10.63 21.93 -29.79
N GLN A 536 11.64 22.79 -29.72
CA GLN A 536 12.89 22.60 -30.49
C GLN A 536 14.13 23.04 -29.70
N GLY A 537 14.73 22.12 -28.95
CA GLY A 537 15.83 22.48 -28.05
C GLY A 537 16.65 21.38 -27.37
N THR A 538 16.63 20.11 -27.79
CA THR A 538 17.63 19.08 -27.37
C THR A 538 17.63 17.86 -28.30
N MET A 539 18.55 17.82 -29.27
CA MET A 539 18.91 16.60 -30.01
C MET A 539 20.29 16.78 -30.65
N GLY A 540 21.30 16.04 -30.17
CA GLY A 540 22.65 16.03 -30.78
C GLY A 540 23.79 15.76 -29.79
N GLY A 541 24.16 14.48 -29.59
CA GLY A 541 25.33 14.09 -28.80
C GLY A 541 25.14 12.73 -28.11
N GLY A 542 25.50 11.65 -28.79
CA GLY A 542 25.08 10.29 -28.42
C GLY A 542 25.63 9.70 -27.11
N MET A 543 24.77 8.90 -26.46
CA MET A 543 25.14 7.62 -25.84
C MET A 543 23.98 6.64 -26.02
N MET A 544 24.26 5.48 -26.62
CA MET A 544 23.34 4.34 -26.73
C MET A 544 23.95 3.18 -25.95
N GLY A 545 23.31 2.80 -24.86
CA GLY A 545 23.67 1.68 -23.99
C GLY A 545 22.54 1.48 -22.99
N GLY A 546 21.99 0.27 -22.91
CA GLY A 546 20.71 0.02 -22.24
C GLY A 546 20.76 0.23 -20.72
N GLY A 547 19.68 0.75 -20.16
CA GLY A 547 19.46 0.84 -18.72
C GLY A 547 18.02 0.45 -18.37
N ASN A 548 17.88 -0.67 -17.64
CA ASN A 548 16.61 -1.02 -17.00
C ASN A 548 16.15 0.11 -16.08
N VAL A 549 14.84 0.37 -16.03
CA VAL A 549 14.24 1.10 -14.91
C VAL A 549 14.10 0.12 -13.73
N PRO A 550 14.81 0.28 -12.60
CA PRO A 550 14.64 -0.62 -11.45
C PRO A 550 13.39 -0.19 -10.69
N MET A 551 12.27 -0.88 -10.94
CA MET A 551 11.04 -0.68 -10.19
C MET A 551 11.14 -1.44 -8.86
N GLY A 552 11.37 -0.73 -7.76
CA GLY A 552 11.72 -1.34 -6.47
C GLY A 552 11.71 -0.36 -5.29
N MET A 553 10.57 0.31 -5.06
CA MET A 553 10.39 1.16 -3.88
C MET A 553 10.14 0.29 -2.64
N GLY A 554 11.20 0.11 -1.83
CA GLY A 554 11.14 -0.46 -0.49
C GLY A 554 12.38 -0.02 0.31
N PRO A 555 12.30 0.11 1.65
CA PRO A 555 13.46 0.40 2.47
C PRO A 555 14.42 -0.80 2.43
N GLY A 556 15.48 -0.67 1.62
CA GLY A 556 16.33 -1.80 1.19
C GLY A 556 16.72 -1.78 -0.29
N GLY A 557 16.31 -0.76 -1.05
CA GLY A 557 16.64 -0.56 -2.47
C GLY A 557 18.10 -0.26 -2.81
N MET A 558 19.04 -1.11 -2.38
CA MET A 558 20.32 -1.39 -3.03
C MET A 558 20.90 -2.68 -2.43
N GLY A 559 20.27 -3.81 -2.73
CA GLY A 559 20.91 -5.11 -2.64
C GLY A 559 22.01 -5.18 -3.70
N GLY A 560 23.17 -4.60 -3.40
CA GLY A 560 24.35 -4.73 -4.23
C GLY A 560 24.74 -6.21 -4.25
N GLY A 561 24.51 -6.87 -5.38
CA GLY A 561 25.25 -8.09 -5.69
C GLY A 561 26.71 -7.69 -5.71
N ALA A 562 27.45 -8.09 -4.67
CA ALA A 562 28.87 -7.88 -4.60
C ALA A 562 29.51 -8.60 -5.79
N ASN A 563 29.94 -7.84 -6.80
CA ASN A 563 30.86 -8.38 -7.79
C ASN A 563 32.11 -8.80 -7.00
N ALA A 564 32.54 -10.03 -7.19
CA ALA A 564 33.71 -10.55 -6.52
C ALA A 564 34.95 -9.77 -6.93
N ASP A 565 35.69 -9.25 -5.95
CA ASP A 565 36.94 -8.52 -6.15
C ASP A 565 38.09 -9.52 -6.11
N PHE A 566 38.42 -10.07 -7.28
CA PHE A 566 39.59 -10.92 -7.43
C PHE A 566 40.88 -10.11 -7.52
N ASP A 567 40.82 -8.90 -8.08
CA ASP A 567 42.00 -8.08 -8.38
C ASP A 567 42.77 -7.77 -7.08
N GLY A 568 42.07 -7.35 -6.02
CA GLY A 568 42.71 -7.08 -4.72
C GLY A 568 43.37 -8.30 -4.06
N LEU A 569 42.84 -9.52 -4.27
CA LEU A 569 43.43 -10.75 -3.76
C LEU A 569 44.59 -11.24 -4.63
N ILE A 570 44.49 -11.07 -5.96
CA ILE A 570 45.55 -11.39 -6.91
C ILE A 570 46.76 -10.49 -6.68
N ASP A 571 46.57 -9.17 -6.58
CA ASP A 571 47.61 -8.19 -6.26
C ASP A 571 48.34 -8.54 -4.97
N LEU A 572 47.60 -8.95 -3.93
CA LEU A 572 48.18 -9.37 -2.65
C LEU A 572 49.06 -10.62 -2.82
N ILE A 573 48.58 -11.65 -3.52
CA ILE A 573 49.35 -12.88 -3.74
C ILE A 573 50.60 -12.62 -4.59
N VAL A 574 50.47 -11.89 -5.70
CA VAL A 574 51.56 -11.59 -6.64
C VAL A 574 52.65 -10.70 -6.01
N SER A 575 52.26 -9.76 -5.15
CA SER A 575 53.21 -8.85 -4.47
C SER A 575 53.88 -9.45 -3.23
N THR A 576 53.24 -10.41 -2.54
CA THR A 576 53.77 -10.97 -1.27
C THR A 576 54.44 -12.33 -1.41
N VAL A 577 53.94 -13.21 -2.28
CA VAL A 577 54.43 -14.58 -2.40
C VAL A 577 55.31 -14.71 -3.64
N ALA A 578 56.61 -14.95 -3.44
CA ALA A 578 57.59 -15.22 -4.51
C ALA A 578 57.50 -14.22 -5.70
N SER A 579 57.47 -12.91 -5.41
CA SER A 579 57.24 -11.80 -6.36
C SER A 579 57.97 -11.96 -7.69
N GLU A 580 59.27 -12.30 -7.65
CA GLU A 580 60.16 -12.41 -8.81
C GLU A 580 59.81 -13.58 -9.77
N THR A 581 58.88 -14.47 -9.41
CA THR A 581 58.55 -15.67 -10.21
C THR A 581 57.35 -15.48 -11.14
N TRP A 582 56.48 -14.51 -10.88
CA TRP A 582 55.25 -14.29 -11.64
C TRP A 582 55.53 -13.72 -13.03
N ALA A 583 54.77 -14.17 -14.04
CA ALA A 583 54.88 -13.66 -15.43
C ALA A 583 54.74 -12.14 -15.52
N GLU A 584 53.87 -11.54 -14.70
CA GLU A 584 53.62 -10.10 -14.64
C GLU A 584 54.84 -9.30 -14.15
N ASN A 585 55.63 -9.87 -13.22
CA ASN A 585 56.87 -9.28 -12.72
C ASN A 585 58.10 -9.66 -13.60
N GLY A 586 57.88 -10.35 -14.73
CA GLY A 586 58.93 -10.80 -15.65
C GLY A 586 59.60 -12.13 -15.28
N GLY A 587 59.01 -12.91 -14.37
CA GLY A 587 59.62 -14.07 -13.73
C GLY A 587 59.58 -15.41 -14.48
N GLY A 588 58.72 -15.57 -15.48
CA GLY A 588 58.65 -16.81 -16.28
C GLY A 588 57.24 -17.37 -16.47
N GLU A 589 57.10 -18.69 -16.37
CA GLU A 589 55.89 -19.46 -16.74
C GLU A 589 54.76 -19.45 -15.68
N ALA A 590 54.94 -18.77 -14.55
CA ALA A 590 53.96 -18.74 -13.48
C ALA A 590 52.83 -17.73 -13.74
N GLU A 591 51.58 -18.17 -13.58
CA GLU A 591 50.38 -17.40 -13.93
C GLU A 591 49.28 -17.59 -12.88
N ILE A 592 48.50 -16.54 -12.63
CA ILE A 592 47.30 -16.56 -11.79
C ILE A 592 46.11 -16.02 -12.59
N ARG A 593 44.97 -16.70 -12.53
CA ARG A 593 43.73 -16.26 -13.20
C ARG A 593 42.50 -16.50 -12.32
N PRO A 594 41.55 -15.53 -12.27
CA PRO A 594 40.25 -15.77 -11.66
C PRO A 594 39.37 -16.64 -12.56
N PHE A 595 38.55 -17.48 -11.92
CA PHE A 595 37.44 -18.18 -12.56
C PHE A 595 36.14 -17.80 -11.84
N GLU A 596 35.56 -16.69 -12.31
CA GLU A 596 34.37 -16.05 -11.72
C GLU A 596 33.19 -17.01 -11.53
N GLY A 597 33.02 -17.98 -12.43
CA GLY A 597 31.86 -18.88 -12.47
C GLY A 597 31.68 -19.79 -11.25
N ASN A 598 32.72 -20.00 -10.44
CA ASN A 598 32.63 -20.70 -9.15
C ASN A 598 33.43 -20.00 -8.04
N LEU A 599 33.80 -18.73 -8.24
CA LEU A 599 34.60 -17.92 -7.32
C LEU A 599 35.93 -18.57 -6.87
N SER A 600 36.69 -19.13 -7.82
CA SER A 600 38.01 -19.74 -7.56
C SER A 600 39.15 -19.03 -8.27
N LEU A 601 40.36 -19.11 -7.70
CA LEU A 601 41.62 -18.77 -8.36
C LEU A 601 42.27 -20.02 -8.94
N ILE A 602 42.69 -19.95 -10.21
CA ILE A 602 43.50 -20.97 -10.87
C ILE A 602 44.93 -20.44 -10.93
N ILE A 603 45.86 -21.15 -10.31
CA ILE A 603 47.25 -20.72 -10.14
C ILE A 603 48.17 -21.79 -10.74
N SER A 604 49.06 -21.37 -11.63
CA SER A 604 50.13 -22.15 -12.28
C SER A 604 51.46 -21.78 -11.66
N GLN A 605 52.04 -22.64 -10.81
CA GLN A 605 53.22 -22.29 -10.01
C GLN A 605 53.92 -23.54 -9.46
N THR A 606 55.16 -23.39 -8.97
CA THR A 606 55.91 -24.47 -8.29
C THR A 606 55.25 -24.92 -6.98
N GLN A 607 55.43 -26.20 -6.61
CA GLN A 607 54.82 -26.76 -5.40
C GLN A 607 55.21 -26.02 -4.11
N ALA A 608 56.46 -25.56 -3.98
CA ALA A 608 56.94 -24.86 -2.78
C ALA A 608 56.26 -23.51 -2.56
N VAL A 609 55.85 -22.83 -3.63
CA VAL A 609 55.10 -21.57 -3.57
C VAL A 609 53.61 -21.85 -3.36
N HIS A 610 53.06 -22.97 -3.87
CA HIS A 610 51.70 -23.38 -3.53
C HIS A 610 51.50 -23.63 -2.03
N GLU A 611 52.49 -24.21 -1.32
CA GLU A 611 52.44 -24.34 0.15
C GLU A 611 52.36 -22.95 0.83
N GLN A 612 53.07 -21.93 0.32
CA GLN A 612 53.00 -20.54 0.86
C GLN A 612 51.68 -19.83 0.56
N ILE A 613 51.06 -20.09 -0.60
CA ILE A 613 49.75 -19.55 -0.96
C ILE A 613 48.67 -20.15 -0.08
N GLU A 614 48.75 -21.45 0.23
CA GLU A 614 47.83 -22.15 1.13
C GLU A 614 47.89 -21.53 2.55
N ASP A 615 49.09 -21.35 3.11
CA ASP A 615 49.31 -20.69 4.41
C ASP A 615 48.74 -19.25 4.45
N LEU A 616 48.91 -18.46 3.38
CA LEU A 616 48.40 -17.09 3.29
C LEU A 616 46.87 -17.06 3.24
N LEU A 617 46.25 -17.92 2.42
CA LEU A 617 44.79 -18.00 2.30
C LEU A 617 44.15 -18.46 3.62
N GLU A 618 44.77 -19.39 4.36
CA GLU A 618 44.30 -19.79 5.69
C GLU A 618 44.37 -18.64 6.71
N GLN A 619 45.46 -17.86 6.70
CA GLN A 619 45.57 -16.67 7.57
C GLN A 619 44.50 -15.62 7.28
N LEU A 620 44.16 -15.38 6.02
CA LEU A 620 43.09 -14.45 5.63
C LEU A 620 41.70 -14.93 6.09
N ARG A 621 41.43 -16.24 5.97
CA ARG A 621 40.17 -16.87 6.45
C ARG A 621 39.95 -16.68 7.94
N ARG A 622 40.97 -17.03 8.75
CA ARG A 622 40.96 -16.88 10.22
C ARG A 622 40.67 -15.46 10.73
N LEU A 623 40.79 -14.45 9.86
CA LEU A 623 40.45 -13.05 10.15
C LEU A 623 39.03 -12.65 9.69
N GLN A 624 38.48 -13.29 8.65
CA GLN A 624 37.14 -13.03 8.13
C GLN A 624 36.03 -13.79 8.89
N ASP A 625 36.30 -15.00 9.39
CA ASP A 625 35.31 -15.85 10.09
C ASP A 625 34.93 -15.34 11.51
N LEU A 626 35.42 -14.15 11.90
CA LEU A 626 35.06 -13.48 13.15
C LEU A 626 33.75 -12.71 12.99
N GLN A 627 32.70 -13.21 13.62
CA GLN A 627 31.42 -12.51 13.74
C GLN A 627 31.31 -11.78 15.07
N ILE A 628 30.53 -10.71 15.09
CA ILE A 628 30.30 -9.86 16.26
C ILE A 628 28.78 -9.69 16.40
N THR A 629 28.22 -10.24 17.47
CA THR A 629 26.86 -9.95 17.90
C THR A 629 26.86 -8.72 18.79
N ILE A 630 25.99 -7.76 18.52
CA ILE A 630 25.92 -6.47 19.21
C ILE A 630 24.50 -6.30 19.70
N GLU A 631 24.32 -6.26 21.02
CA GLU A 631 23.05 -5.95 21.66
C GLU A 631 23.08 -4.51 22.16
N VAL A 632 22.18 -3.67 21.63
CA VAL A 632 22.04 -2.28 22.03
C VAL A 632 20.76 -2.14 22.84
N ARG A 633 20.82 -1.54 24.03
CA ARG A 633 19.65 -1.29 24.90
C ARG A 633 19.39 0.20 25.04
N PHE A 634 18.21 0.61 24.64
CA PHE A 634 17.67 1.95 24.80
C PHE A 634 16.64 1.93 25.92
N ILE A 635 16.90 2.66 26.99
CA ILE A 635 16.00 2.76 28.15
C ILE A 635 15.52 4.21 28.22
N ARG A 636 14.21 4.42 28.05
CA ARG A 636 13.57 5.72 28.29
C ARG A 636 12.70 5.65 29.54
N LEU A 637 13.00 6.55 30.48
CA LEU A 637 12.26 6.75 31.71
C LEU A 637 11.58 8.12 31.65
N ASN A 638 10.24 8.16 31.67
CA ASN A 638 9.49 9.40 31.87
C ASN A 638 8.79 9.34 33.24
N ASP A 639 8.99 10.37 34.05
CA ASP A 639 8.44 10.57 35.39
C ASP A 639 7.72 11.93 35.41
N SER A 640 6.40 11.90 35.39
CA SER A 640 5.54 13.08 35.48
C SER A 640 4.80 13.11 36.82
N PHE A 641 4.93 14.24 37.51
CA PHE A 641 4.31 14.48 38.80
C PHE A 641 3.54 15.79 38.75
N PHE A 642 2.32 15.80 39.29
CA PHE A 642 1.59 17.01 39.57
C PHE A 642 0.95 16.97 40.96
N GLU A 643 0.92 18.12 41.62
CA GLU A 643 0.12 18.37 42.82
C GLU A 643 -0.57 19.72 42.63
N ARG A 644 -1.90 19.75 42.79
CA ARG A 644 -2.68 20.98 42.71
C ARG A 644 -3.70 21.01 43.83
N ILE A 645 -3.61 22.02 44.68
CA ILE A 645 -4.52 22.23 45.80
C ILE A 645 -4.98 23.68 45.76
N GLY A 646 -6.29 23.87 45.69
CA GLY A 646 -6.92 25.18 45.70
C GLY A 646 -8.23 25.20 46.47
N VAL A 647 -8.60 26.41 46.87
CA VAL A 647 -9.90 26.76 47.40
C VAL A 647 -10.37 27.94 46.58
N ASP A 648 -11.39 27.75 45.74
CA ASP A 648 -12.11 28.87 45.14
C ASP A 648 -13.17 29.35 46.13
N PHE A 649 -13.08 30.63 46.47
CA PHE A 649 -14.02 31.33 47.30
C PHE A 649 -14.84 32.31 46.46
N ASP A 650 -16.14 32.06 46.40
CA ASP A 650 -17.10 32.91 45.73
C ASP A 650 -18.12 33.42 46.77
N MET A 651 -18.26 34.73 46.93
CA MET A 651 -19.27 35.30 47.81
C MET A 651 -20.09 36.37 47.08
N ASN A 652 -21.41 36.31 47.22
CA ASN A 652 -22.30 37.41 46.91
C ASN A 652 -22.69 38.10 48.23
N VAL A 653 -22.47 39.41 48.31
CA VAL A 653 -23.05 40.24 49.36
C VAL A 653 -24.34 40.82 48.80
N ASN A 654 -25.47 40.41 49.37
CA ASN A 654 -26.80 40.91 49.01
C ASN A 654 -27.09 42.19 49.84
N ASP A 655 -27.51 43.27 49.19
CA ASP A 655 -27.84 44.54 49.88
C ASP A 655 -29.23 44.49 50.60
N ASN A 656 -29.97 43.40 50.40
CA ASN A 656 -31.32 43.14 50.91
C ASN A 656 -32.31 44.30 50.65
N THR A 657 -32.10 45.03 49.56
CA THR A 657 -32.99 46.08 49.09
C THR A 657 -34.23 45.46 48.47
N THR A 658 -35.16 45.05 49.35
CA THR A 658 -36.47 44.50 48.97
C THR A 658 -37.36 45.61 48.38
N GLY A 659 -37.09 45.94 47.13
CA GLY A 659 -37.82 46.98 46.41
C GLY A 659 -37.33 47.10 44.98
N ASN A 660 -38.27 47.07 44.06
CA ASN A 660 -38.08 47.63 42.72
C ASN A 660 -37.91 49.17 42.86
N LEU A 661 -36.73 49.61 43.32
CA LEU A 661 -36.35 51.00 43.41
C LEU A 661 -35.91 51.48 42.02
N ASP A 662 -36.84 51.41 41.08
CA ASP A 662 -36.77 52.18 39.85
C ASP A 662 -36.93 53.66 40.23
N LEU A 663 -35.80 54.26 40.63
CA LEU A 663 -35.69 55.64 41.11
C LEU A 663 -36.09 56.66 40.04
N PHE A 664 -36.37 56.22 38.81
CA PHE A 664 -36.83 57.03 37.69
C PHE A 664 -38.06 56.44 36.95
N ALA A 665 -38.77 55.47 37.53
CA ALA A 665 -40.09 55.02 37.05
C ALA A 665 -41.13 56.15 37.15
N THR A 666 -41.14 57.03 36.16
CA THR A 666 -42.30 57.90 35.93
C THR A 666 -43.48 57.02 35.57
N ASN A 667 -44.34 56.79 36.57
CA ASN A 667 -45.54 55.98 36.45
C ASN A 667 -46.53 56.65 35.48
N ARG A 668 -46.37 56.38 34.18
CA ARG A 668 -47.24 56.85 33.09
C ARG A 668 -47.65 55.67 32.23
N LYS A 669 -48.91 55.26 32.38
CA LYS A 669 -49.59 54.44 31.36
C LYS A 669 -49.70 55.23 30.06
N GLY A 670 -49.08 54.74 28.99
CA GLY A 670 -49.39 55.12 27.61
C GLY A 670 -48.21 55.62 26.79
N SER A 671 -48.20 55.19 25.51
CA SER A 671 -47.21 55.44 24.45
C SER A 671 -45.91 54.64 24.60
N GLY A 672 -45.76 53.63 23.73
CA GLY A 672 -44.58 52.80 23.67
C GLY A 672 -43.49 53.40 22.78
N TYR A 673 -42.28 53.47 23.32
CA TYR A 673 -41.01 53.37 22.60
C TYR A 673 -40.01 52.73 23.55
N GLU A 674 -39.81 51.41 23.43
CA GLU A 674 -38.78 50.72 24.19
C GLU A 674 -37.40 51.19 23.72
N THR A 675 -36.64 51.81 24.61
CA THR A 675 -35.18 51.93 24.47
C THR A 675 -34.56 51.41 25.76
N PRO A 676 -33.71 50.36 25.71
CA PRO A 676 -33.08 49.83 26.90
C PRO A 676 -31.98 50.80 27.37
N ARG A 677 -32.36 51.74 28.25
CA ARG A 677 -31.39 52.56 28.97
C ARG A 677 -30.91 51.79 30.20
N GLY A 678 -29.76 51.13 30.05
CA GLY A 678 -29.07 50.49 31.18
C GLY A 678 -28.75 51.51 32.27
N SER A 679 -28.95 51.10 33.53
CA SER A 679 -28.55 51.86 34.71
C SER A 679 -27.03 52.09 34.68
N GLN A 680 -26.58 53.34 34.74
CA GLN A 680 -25.15 53.67 34.82
C GLN A 680 -24.79 54.09 36.25
N VAL A 681 -24.01 53.26 36.92
CA VAL A 681 -23.34 53.63 38.18
C VAL A 681 -22.16 54.55 37.84
N VAL A 682 -22.16 55.77 38.36
CA VAL A 682 -21.09 56.75 38.11
C VAL A 682 -19.89 56.45 39.01
N GLY A 683 -18.86 55.80 38.47
CA GLY A 683 -17.57 55.64 39.14
C GLY A 683 -16.72 54.46 38.67
N LEU A 684 -17.35 53.34 38.28
CA LEU A 684 -16.68 52.20 37.64
C LEU A 684 -17.38 51.89 36.30
N SER A 685 -16.57 51.76 35.24
CA SER A 685 -17.07 51.32 33.93
C SER A 685 -17.48 49.85 33.99
N GLN A 686 -18.71 49.54 33.58
CA GLN A 686 -19.23 48.18 33.49
C GLN A 686 -18.64 47.48 32.25
N SER A 687 -17.34 47.21 32.28
CA SER A 687 -16.67 46.36 31.30
C SER A 687 -16.91 44.90 31.68
N THR A 688 -17.45 44.11 30.75
CA THR A 688 -17.62 42.66 30.87
C THR A 688 -16.32 41.89 30.65
N SER A 689 -15.16 42.55 30.71
CA SER A 689 -13.85 41.90 30.58
C SER A 689 -13.37 41.34 31.93
N GLU A 690 -12.92 40.09 31.90
CA GLU A 690 -12.38 39.33 33.03
C GLU A 690 -11.23 40.07 33.74
N GLY A 691 -11.52 40.81 34.81
CA GLY A 691 -10.49 41.70 35.39
C GLY A 691 -10.76 42.20 36.81
N LEU A 692 -10.35 41.40 37.80
CA LEU A 692 -9.91 41.73 39.18
C LEU A 692 -10.73 42.68 40.08
N PHE A 693 -11.81 43.30 39.60
CA PHE A 693 -12.70 44.18 40.35
C PHE A 693 -14.14 43.69 40.20
N PRO A 694 -14.94 43.62 41.28
CA PRO A 694 -16.31 43.13 41.19
C PRO A 694 -17.17 44.11 40.40
N SER A 695 -17.79 43.63 39.32
CA SER A 695 -18.87 44.32 38.65
C SER A 695 -20.16 44.15 39.44
N PHE A 696 -20.79 45.25 39.84
CA PHE A 696 -22.09 45.21 40.50
C PHE A 696 -23.13 44.57 39.56
N THR A 697 -23.99 43.73 40.13
CA THR A 697 -25.14 43.16 39.42
C THR A 697 -26.21 44.23 39.14
N SER A 698 -27.25 43.88 38.37
CA SER A 698 -28.35 44.81 38.05
C SER A 698 -29.15 45.30 39.25
N ASP A 699 -29.08 44.58 40.36
CA ASP A 699 -29.67 44.81 41.68
C ASP A 699 -28.66 45.29 42.74
N LEU A 700 -27.44 45.69 42.32
CA LEU A 700 -26.37 46.25 43.15
C LEU A 700 -25.64 45.27 44.10
N ASP A 701 -25.89 43.96 44.02
CA ASP A 701 -25.10 42.96 44.74
C ASP A 701 -23.61 43.05 44.34
N VAL A 702 -22.74 42.67 45.27
CA VAL A 702 -21.29 42.64 45.07
C VAL A 702 -20.82 41.18 44.94
N PRO A 703 -20.60 40.68 43.70
CA PRO A 703 -20.06 39.35 43.47
C PRO A 703 -18.54 39.36 43.57
N PHE A 704 -18.01 38.84 44.67
CA PHE A 704 -16.60 38.48 44.76
C PHE A 704 -16.42 37.09 44.17
N ARG A 705 -15.82 37.01 43.00
CA ARG A 705 -15.47 35.74 42.34
C ARG A 705 -13.96 35.57 42.38
N GLN A 706 -13.48 34.47 42.94
CA GLN A 706 -12.03 34.22 42.96
C GLN A 706 -11.52 33.82 41.57
N GLY A 707 -12.26 32.95 40.87
CA GLY A 707 -11.94 32.44 39.51
C GLY A 707 -10.55 31.80 39.35
N GLY A 708 -9.82 31.64 40.46
CA GLY A 708 -8.37 31.47 40.46
C GLY A 708 -7.93 30.05 40.21
N PHE A 709 -8.84 29.06 40.25
CA PHE A 709 -8.49 27.69 39.98
C PHE A 709 -7.97 27.56 38.55
N GLY A 710 -8.74 27.97 37.54
CA GLY A 710 -8.37 27.85 36.12
C GLY A 710 -6.99 28.43 35.75
N VAL A 711 -6.50 29.42 36.50
CA VAL A 711 -5.20 30.08 36.29
C VAL A 711 -4.04 29.35 36.99
N ALA A 712 -4.31 28.57 38.04
CA ALA A 712 -3.30 27.83 38.81
C ALA A 712 -3.02 26.41 38.28
N VAL A 713 -3.23 26.17 36.97
CA VAL A 713 -2.87 24.90 36.31
C VAL A 713 -1.35 24.85 36.14
N PRO A 714 -0.64 23.78 36.55
CA PRO A 714 0.79 23.63 36.28
C PRO A 714 1.03 23.39 34.78
N GLN A 715 2.09 23.98 34.24
CA GLN A 715 2.45 23.88 32.81
C GLN A 715 3.07 22.53 32.40
N PHE A 716 3.47 21.70 33.39
CA PHE A 716 4.18 20.44 33.20
C PHE A 716 3.59 19.36 34.12
N GLY A 717 3.95 18.10 33.87
CA GLY A 717 3.54 16.97 34.71
C GLY A 717 2.22 16.31 34.32
N GLY A 718 1.62 16.67 33.17
CA GLY A 718 0.45 15.95 32.63
C GLY A 718 -0.85 16.11 33.43
N PHE A 719 -1.12 17.31 33.94
CA PHE A 719 -2.33 17.58 34.73
C PHE A 719 -3.63 17.40 33.90
N ASP A 720 -4.50 16.49 34.34
CA ASP A 720 -5.86 16.33 33.81
C ASP A 720 -6.90 17.12 34.64
N PRO A 721 -7.62 18.10 34.08
CA PRO A 721 -8.69 18.84 34.75
C PRO A 721 -9.79 17.99 35.37
N SER A 722 -10.08 16.81 34.81
CA SER A 722 -11.13 15.90 35.26
C SER A 722 -10.72 15.05 36.48
N SER A 723 -9.42 14.97 36.78
CA SER A 723 -8.87 14.19 37.90
C SER A 723 -9.03 14.86 39.28
N ALA A 724 -9.55 16.09 39.34
CA ALA A 724 -9.66 16.86 40.57
C ALA A 724 -10.88 16.47 41.41
N ALA A 725 -10.64 16.09 42.67
CA ALA A 725 -11.68 15.95 43.66
C ALA A 725 -12.19 17.34 44.08
N SER A 726 -13.49 17.58 43.92
CA SER A 726 -14.15 18.84 44.25
C SER A 726 -15.07 18.67 45.46
N PHE A 727 -14.89 19.52 46.47
CA PHE A 727 -15.70 19.55 47.70
C PHE A 727 -16.29 20.94 47.86
N GLY A 728 -17.58 21.06 47.53
CA GLY A 728 -18.35 22.29 47.66
C GLY A 728 -19.14 22.33 48.97
N PHE A 729 -19.12 23.46 49.67
CA PHE A 729 -20.14 23.80 50.66
C PHE A 729 -20.65 25.23 50.46
N ALA A 730 -21.96 25.41 50.63
CA ALA A 730 -22.64 26.69 50.53
C ALA A 730 -23.14 27.12 51.91
N ILE A 731 -22.85 28.36 52.29
CA ILE A 731 -23.43 29.04 53.44
C ILE A 731 -24.45 30.03 52.87
N LEU A 732 -25.73 29.72 53.07
CA LEU A 732 -26.86 30.52 52.60
C LEU A 732 -27.40 31.37 53.76
N SER A 733 -27.17 32.67 53.69
CA SER A 733 -27.62 33.70 54.64
C SER A 733 -27.71 35.04 53.92
N ASP A 734 -27.85 36.18 54.63
CA ASP A 734 -27.73 37.52 54.05
C ASP A 734 -26.40 37.72 53.26
N ILE A 735 -25.39 36.91 53.59
CA ILE A 735 -24.20 36.69 52.75
C ILE A 735 -24.30 35.27 52.18
N GLU A 736 -24.27 35.14 50.85
CA GLU A 736 -24.18 33.85 50.17
C GLU A 736 -22.71 33.55 49.90
N ALA A 737 -22.14 32.57 50.59
CA ALA A 737 -20.74 32.17 50.42
C ALA A 737 -20.62 30.71 49.96
N TYR A 738 -19.96 30.53 48.82
CA TYR A 738 -19.65 29.24 48.22
C TYR A 738 -18.15 29.00 48.34
N PHE A 739 -17.78 27.91 48.99
CA PHE A 739 -16.41 27.43 49.08
C PHE A 739 -16.30 26.15 48.28
N LEU A 740 -15.41 26.14 47.28
CA LEU A 740 -15.10 24.97 46.47
C LEU A 740 -13.63 24.60 46.65
N ILE A 741 -13.38 23.53 47.43
CA ILE A 741 -12.03 22.98 47.59
C ILE A 741 -11.79 22.00 46.44
N ASN A 742 -10.77 22.26 45.62
CA ASN A 742 -10.37 21.41 44.52
C ASN A 742 -8.95 20.89 44.77
N ALA A 743 -8.79 19.57 44.82
CA ALA A 743 -7.50 18.92 45.03
C ALA A 743 -7.27 17.79 44.01
N ALA A 744 -6.08 17.75 43.43
CA ALA A 744 -5.65 16.74 42.48
C ALA A 744 -4.17 16.42 42.69
N GLN A 745 -3.78 15.15 42.61
CA GLN A 745 -2.38 14.73 42.64
C GLN A 745 -2.21 13.52 41.73
N GLY A 746 -1.13 13.51 40.95
CA GLY A 746 -0.73 12.40 40.09
C GLY A 746 0.78 12.20 40.11
N ASP A 747 1.20 10.93 40.06
CA ASP A 747 2.57 10.48 39.86
C ASP A 747 2.48 9.35 38.83
N GLN A 748 2.91 9.63 37.60
CA GLN A 748 2.89 8.69 36.49
C GLN A 748 4.32 8.43 36.04
N ARG A 749 4.69 7.15 36.03
CA ARG A 749 6.03 6.71 35.63
C ARG A 749 5.92 5.67 34.53
N THR A 750 6.63 5.91 33.44
CA THR A 750 6.72 4.99 32.31
C THR A 750 8.18 4.62 32.06
N ASN A 751 8.41 3.34 31.74
CA ASN A 751 9.71 2.80 31.40
C ASN A 751 9.57 2.03 30.10
N VAL A 752 10.31 2.42 29.07
CA VAL A 752 10.32 1.78 27.76
C VAL A 752 11.74 1.28 27.49
N LEU A 753 11.88 -0.03 27.30
CA LEU A 753 13.12 -0.68 26.86
C LEU A 753 12.94 -1.15 25.41
N ASN A 754 13.80 -0.66 24.51
CA ASN A 754 14.00 -1.28 23.18
C ASN A 754 15.42 -1.87 23.15
N ALA A 755 15.58 -3.08 22.62
CA ALA A 755 16.82 -3.85 22.69
C ALA A 755 17.21 -4.52 21.36
N PRO A 756 17.44 -3.76 20.27
CA PRO A 756 17.84 -4.35 18.99
C PRO A 756 19.18 -5.09 19.10
N LYS A 757 19.23 -6.26 18.47
CA LYS A 757 20.38 -7.15 18.42
C LYS A 757 20.71 -7.47 16.98
N VAL A 758 21.98 -7.31 16.60
CA VAL A 758 22.48 -7.56 15.23
C VAL A 758 23.76 -8.38 15.29
N THR A 759 23.97 -9.27 14.33
CA THR A 759 25.25 -9.95 14.12
C THR A 759 25.84 -9.47 12.79
N LEU A 760 27.13 -9.11 12.79
CA LEU A 760 27.85 -8.60 11.63
C LEU A 760 29.29 -9.14 11.61
N PHE A 761 29.91 -9.19 10.43
CA PHE A 761 31.31 -9.60 10.30
C PHE A 761 32.27 -8.50 10.78
N ASN A 762 33.46 -8.89 11.24
CA ASN A 762 34.50 -7.96 11.68
C ASN A 762 34.79 -6.87 10.63
N GLY A 763 34.62 -5.59 10.99
CA GLY A 763 34.79 -4.43 10.10
C GLY A 763 33.55 -3.99 9.33
N GLN A 764 32.53 -4.84 9.21
CA GLN A 764 31.30 -4.56 8.45
C GLN A 764 30.44 -3.47 9.11
N THR A 765 29.77 -2.65 8.30
CA THR A 765 28.68 -1.77 8.75
C THR A 765 27.32 -2.46 8.62
N ALA A 766 26.56 -2.54 9.72
CA ALA A 766 25.19 -3.03 9.73
C ALA A 766 24.20 -1.91 10.06
N PHE A 767 23.04 -1.98 9.40
CA PHE A 767 21.94 -1.04 9.57
C PHE A 767 20.73 -1.77 10.14
N VAL A 768 20.14 -1.22 11.20
CA VAL A 768 18.91 -1.71 11.85
C VAL A 768 17.88 -0.60 11.81
N ALA A 769 16.67 -0.91 11.35
CA ALA A 769 15.54 0.01 11.36
C ALA A 769 14.28 -0.69 11.89
N ASP A 770 13.69 -0.08 12.91
CA ASP A 770 12.41 -0.43 13.52
C ASP A 770 11.54 0.82 13.48
N THR A 771 10.70 0.94 12.44
CA THR A 771 9.93 2.15 12.18
C THR A 771 8.47 1.88 11.81
N SER A 772 7.57 2.65 12.39
CA SER A 772 6.18 2.77 11.95
C SER A 772 6.05 3.87 10.88
N GLN A 773 5.12 3.70 9.94
CA GLN A 773 4.86 4.65 8.87
C GLN A 773 3.42 5.15 8.94
N SER A 774 3.28 6.45 9.19
CA SER A 774 1.99 7.11 9.35
C SER A 774 1.77 8.12 8.21
N PRO A 775 0.70 8.01 7.40
CA PRO A 775 0.39 8.95 6.34
C PRO A 775 -0.30 10.21 6.88
N PHE A 776 0.16 11.39 6.46
CA PHE A 776 -0.41 12.69 6.84
C PHE A 776 -0.75 13.52 5.61
N VAL A 777 -1.87 14.26 5.67
CA VAL A 777 -2.24 15.26 4.65
C VAL A 777 -1.56 16.58 4.98
N ILE A 778 -0.32 16.80 4.54
CA ILE A 778 0.46 18.00 4.93
C ILE A 778 0.16 19.24 4.06
N SER A 779 -0.51 19.07 2.93
CA SER A 779 -0.83 20.14 1.99
C SER A 779 -1.99 19.76 1.07
N VAL A 780 -2.51 20.72 0.31
CA VAL A 780 -3.62 20.55 -0.64
C VAL A 780 -3.32 21.34 -1.91
N ILE A 781 -3.47 20.71 -3.07
CA ILE A 781 -3.35 21.36 -4.38
C ILE A 781 -4.76 21.72 -4.88
N PRO A 782 -5.06 22.99 -5.20
CA PRO A 782 -6.33 23.37 -5.80
C PRO A 782 -6.36 22.98 -7.29
N VAL A 783 -7.41 22.26 -7.68
CA VAL A 783 -7.68 21.87 -9.07
C VAL A 783 -8.93 22.60 -9.52
N VAL A 784 -8.76 23.57 -10.42
CA VAL A 784 -9.86 24.40 -10.96
C VAL A 784 -10.30 23.91 -12.33
N GLY A 785 -11.60 23.61 -12.46
CA GLY A 785 -12.31 23.42 -13.71
C GLY A 785 -13.31 24.54 -13.96
N GLU A 786 -13.90 24.58 -15.15
CA GLU A 786 -14.73 25.70 -15.65
C GLU A 786 -15.93 26.06 -14.75
N PHE A 787 -16.43 25.10 -13.97
CA PHE A 787 -17.52 25.28 -12.99
C PHE A 787 -17.31 24.54 -11.65
N ALA A 788 -16.08 24.11 -11.34
CA ALA A 788 -15.80 23.36 -10.10
C ALA A 788 -14.39 23.63 -9.57
N ALA A 789 -14.28 23.93 -8.26
CA ALA A 789 -13.02 23.93 -7.54
C ALA A 789 -12.93 22.67 -6.69
N ALA A 790 -11.97 21.80 -7.01
CA ALA A 790 -11.65 20.62 -6.23
C ALA A 790 -10.33 20.81 -5.47
N GLN A 791 -10.16 20.06 -4.39
CA GLN A 791 -8.97 20.09 -3.55
C GLN A 791 -8.36 18.68 -3.55
N GLN A 792 -7.11 18.56 -4.00
CA GLN A 792 -6.37 17.29 -4.01
C GLN A 792 -5.40 17.26 -2.81
N PRO A 793 -5.60 16.37 -1.80
CA PRO A 793 -4.70 16.27 -0.67
C PRO A 793 -3.34 15.71 -1.09
N VAL A 794 -2.26 16.30 -0.56
CA VAL A 794 -0.89 15.83 -0.68
C VAL A 794 -0.58 14.98 0.56
N ILE A 795 -0.55 13.67 0.37
CA ILE A 795 -0.26 12.71 1.43
C ILE A 795 1.24 12.46 1.46
N VAL A 796 1.87 12.69 2.62
CA VAL A 796 3.27 12.31 2.89
C VAL A 796 3.28 11.24 3.97
N VAL A 797 4.03 10.17 3.71
CA VAL A 797 4.25 9.10 4.69
C VAL A 797 5.43 9.48 5.55
N LEU A 798 5.18 9.63 6.85
CA LEU A 798 6.17 10.05 7.83
C LEU A 798 6.55 8.84 8.70
N SER A 799 7.85 8.59 8.84
CA SER A 799 8.40 7.46 9.60
C SER A 799 8.81 7.89 11.01
N GLU A 800 8.30 7.18 12.01
CA GLU A 800 8.76 7.26 13.40
C GLU A 800 9.31 5.93 13.89
N GLY A 801 10.11 5.94 14.96
CA GLY A 801 10.78 4.75 15.49
C GLY A 801 12.29 4.95 15.65
N THR A 802 13.02 3.84 15.59
CA THR A 802 14.47 3.78 15.81
C THR A 802 15.20 3.29 14.57
N LEU A 803 16.15 4.08 14.09
CA LEU A 803 17.12 3.66 13.08
C LEU A 803 18.52 3.69 13.70
N MET A 804 19.41 2.81 13.26
CA MET A 804 20.73 2.68 13.85
C MET A 804 21.73 2.13 12.85
N ASN A 805 22.86 2.83 12.70
CA ASN A 805 24.03 2.31 11.99
C ASN A 805 25.08 1.90 13.02
N ILE A 806 25.63 0.69 12.88
CA ILE A 806 26.70 0.17 13.73
C ILE A 806 27.84 -0.33 12.84
N GLN A 807 29.07 0.03 13.22
CA GLN A 807 30.27 -0.66 12.77
C GLN A 807 31.00 -1.23 13.98
N ALA A 808 31.52 -2.45 13.87
CA ALA A 808 32.35 -3.05 14.92
C ALA A 808 33.64 -3.63 14.37
N VAL A 809 34.72 -3.47 15.12
CA VAL A 809 36.05 -4.01 14.80
C VAL A 809 36.59 -4.72 16.03
N VAL A 810 36.94 -6.00 15.91
CA VAL A 810 37.59 -6.78 16.97
C VAL A 810 39.06 -6.34 17.11
N SER A 811 39.54 -6.25 18.35
CA SER A 811 40.96 -6.11 18.68
C SER A 811 41.73 -7.38 18.31
N ASP A 812 43.00 -7.26 17.93
CA ASP A 812 43.91 -8.38 17.62
C ASP A 812 43.92 -9.46 18.74
N ASP A 813 43.87 -9.01 20.00
CA ASP A 813 43.87 -9.91 21.16
C ASP A 813 42.51 -10.55 21.49
N ARG A 814 41.49 -10.34 20.63
CA ARG A 814 40.10 -10.81 20.76
C ARG A 814 39.40 -10.45 22.10
N LYS A 815 39.91 -9.49 22.88
CA LYS A 815 39.31 -9.10 24.18
C LYS A 815 38.43 -7.87 24.13
N TYR A 816 38.57 -7.05 23.10
CA TYR A 816 37.86 -5.78 22.97
C TYR A 816 37.25 -5.66 21.59
N VAL A 817 36.09 -5.03 21.53
CA VAL A 817 35.42 -4.63 20.30
C VAL A 817 35.34 -3.11 20.29
N ARG A 818 35.89 -2.48 19.25
CA ARG A 818 35.70 -1.06 18.96
C ARG A 818 34.39 -0.89 18.20
N LEU A 819 33.44 -0.21 18.81
CA LEU A 819 32.08 0.00 18.32
C LEU A 819 31.90 1.47 17.94
N THR A 820 31.50 1.74 16.70
CA THR A 820 30.96 3.03 16.27
C THR A 820 29.45 2.87 16.13
N VAL A 821 28.67 3.63 16.90
CA VAL A 821 27.21 3.51 16.95
C VAL A 821 26.59 4.88 16.69
N VAL A 822 25.67 4.93 15.73
CA VAL A 822 24.92 6.13 15.37
C VAL A 822 23.43 5.78 15.34
N PRO A 823 22.73 5.90 16.49
CA PRO A 823 21.29 5.75 16.56
C PRO A 823 20.61 7.07 16.17
N PHE A 824 19.40 6.94 15.65
CA PHE A 824 18.51 8.02 15.30
C PHE A 824 17.09 7.63 15.73
N PHE A 825 16.55 8.35 16.70
CA PHE A 825 15.18 8.21 17.14
C PHE A 825 14.33 9.30 16.52
N SER A 826 13.18 8.91 16.00
CA SER A 826 12.14 9.78 15.50
C SER A 826 10.86 9.49 16.27
N GLN A 827 10.18 10.54 16.72
CA GLN A 827 8.81 10.44 17.22
C GLN A 827 7.99 11.57 16.64
N ILE A 828 6.77 11.24 16.22
CA ILE A 828 5.75 12.23 15.86
C ILE A 828 5.12 12.70 17.17
N GLY A 829 5.07 14.02 17.36
CA GLY A 829 4.44 14.66 18.52
C GLY A 829 2.98 15.02 18.22
N ASP A 830 2.52 16.12 18.83
CA ASP A 830 1.19 16.66 18.58
C ASP A 830 0.99 17.01 17.09
N VAL A 831 -0.23 16.81 16.61
CA VAL A 831 -0.65 17.00 15.21
C VAL A 831 -1.69 18.10 15.16
N ASP A 832 -1.27 19.32 14.85
CA ASP A 832 -2.19 20.42 14.63
C ASP A 832 -3.01 20.17 13.35
N THR A 833 -4.28 20.55 13.35
CA THR A 833 -5.15 20.39 12.16
C THR A 833 -5.71 21.73 11.70
N PHE A 834 -5.65 21.96 10.39
CA PHE A 834 -6.18 23.16 9.74
C PHE A 834 -7.13 22.78 8.62
N THR A 835 -8.39 23.19 8.71
CA THR A 835 -9.43 22.88 7.71
C THR A 835 -9.55 24.00 6.68
N PHE A 836 -9.27 23.70 5.41
CA PHE A 836 -9.62 24.59 4.30
C PHE A 836 -11.09 24.41 3.95
N GLU A 837 -11.94 25.39 4.29
CA GLU A 837 -13.33 25.44 3.82
C GLU A 837 -13.35 25.67 2.29
N GLY A 838 -13.67 24.63 1.53
CA GLY A 838 -13.54 24.60 0.07
C GLY A 838 -14.78 25.07 -0.69
N SER A 839 -15.97 24.81 -0.15
CA SER A 839 -17.21 25.45 -0.60
C SER A 839 -18.34 25.27 0.42
N THR A 840 -19.16 26.31 0.60
CA THR A 840 -20.47 26.23 1.26
C THR A 840 -21.55 26.17 0.19
N SER A 841 -22.23 25.03 0.07
CA SER A 841 -23.42 24.91 -0.77
C SER A 841 -24.67 24.92 0.10
N THR A 842 -25.49 25.97 -0.05
CA THR A 842 -26.82 26.08 0.56
C THR A 842 -27.86 25.45 -0.36
N SER A 843 -28.43 24.31 0.02
CA SER A 843 -29.67 23.84 -0.56
C SER A 843 -30.85 24.40 0.25
N SER A 844 -31.60 25.30 -0.36
CA SER A 844 -32.84 25.86 0.19
C SER A 844 -34.06 25.17 -0.44
N SER A 845 -34.71 24.26 0.29
CA SER A 845 -35.98 23.64 -0.12
C SER A 845 -37.17 24.36 0.53
N SER A 846 -37.89 25.17 -0.23
CA SER A 846 -39.13 25.79 0.21
C SER A 846 -40.34 24.94 -0.22
N SER A 847 -40.93 24.18 0.69
CA SER A 847 -42.21 23.50 0.47
C SER A 847 -43.38 24.38 0.91
N SER A 848 -44.05 25.03 -0.05
CA SER A 848 -45.35 25.67 0.18
C SER A 848 -46.47 24.65 -0.01
N THR A 849 -47.11 24.24 1.08
CA THR A 849 -48.39 23.51 1.05
C THR A 849 -49.52 24.53 0.94
N ASP A 850 -49.96 24.81 -0.29
CA ASP A 850 -51.21 25.56 -0.53
C ASP A 850 -52.42 24.65 -0.27
N GLU A 851 -52.75 24.45 1.02
CA GLU A 851 -54.08 24.00 1.40
C GLU A 851 -55.01 25.20 1.51
N ASP A 852 -55.76 25.48 0.44
CA ASP A 852 -56.84 26.47 0.44
C ASP A 852 -58.00 26.00 1.31
N ASN A 853 -57.93 26.30 2.61
CA ASN A 853 -59.07 26.22 3.49
C ASN A 853 -59.03 27.37 4.49
N GLY A 854 -60.02 28.27 4.39
CA GLY A 854 -60.02 29.54 5.09
C GLY A 854 -60.32 29.43 6.59
N ASP A 855 -59.30 29.16 7.40
CA ASP A 855 -59.22 29.64 8.78
C ASP A 855 -57.78 30.07 9.13
N ASN A 856 -57.67 30.97 10.10
CA ASN A 856 -56.52 31.82 10.33
C ASN A 856 -55.45 31.13 11.20
N THR A 857 -54.59 30.30 10.59
CA THR A 857 -53.45 29.66 11.28
C THR A 857 -52.08 30.01 10.68
N ASN A 858 -51.11 30.24 11.56
CA ASN A 858 -49.76 30.74 11.25
C ASN A 858 -49.07 30.01 10.10
N ASN A 859 -48.69 30.75 9.06
CA ASN A 859 -47.80 30.28 8.01
C ASN A 859 -46.37 30.14 8.57
N SER A 860 -46.05 28.99 9.16
CA SER A 860 -44.69 28.66 9.59
C SER A 860 -43.87 28.18 8.41
N SER A 861 -43.30 29.13 7.65
CA SER A 861 -42.37 28.83 6.56
C SER A 861 -41.09 28.20 7.12
N SER A 862 -41.01 26.88 7.18
CA SER A 862 -39.83 26.15 7.64
C SER A 862 -38.75 26.15 6.55
N ASN A 863 -37.95 27.21 6.49
CA ASN A 863 -36.71 27.22 5.70
C ASN A 863 -35.70 26.26 6.34
N GLN A 864 -35.64 25.02 5.86
CA GLN A 864 -34.50 24.15 6.10
C GLN A 864 -33.36 24.56 5.16
N ASN A 865 -32.47 25.40 5.67
CA ASN A 865 -31.19 25.69 5.03
C ASN A 865 -30.20 24.61 5.44
N ASN A 866 -29.97 23.62 4.58
CA ASN A 866 -28.91 22.64 4.79
C ASN A 866 -27.61 23.20 4.20
N ASN A 867 -26.75 23.71 5.07
CA ASN A 867 -25.40 24.17 4.71
C ASN A 867 -24.47 22.95 4.61
N PHE A 868 -24.05 22.58 3.40
CA PHE A 868 -23.01 21.59 3.21
C PHE A 868 -21.65 22.28 3.02
N THR A 869 -20.83 22.25 4.07
CA THR A 869 -19.44 22.74 4.04
C THR A 869 -18.52 21.58 3.66
N ALA A 870 -18.05 21.57 2.41
CA ALA A 870 -17.02 20.65 1.98
C ALA A 870 -15.64 21.28 2.21
N GLY A 871 -14.75 20.63 2.96
CA GLY A 871 -13.41 21.13 3.23
C GLY A 871 -12.39 20.03 3.46
N THR A 872 -11.13 20.29 3.10
CA THR A 872 -10.01 19.35 3.30
C THR A 872 -9.24 19.73 4.56
N THR A 873 -8.96 18.74 5.41
CA THR A 873 -8.16 18.95 6.62
C THR A 873 -6.69 18.71 6.29
N VAL A 874 -5.85 19.72 6.52
CA VAL A 874 -4.41 19.61 6.55
C VAL A 874 -3.94 19.32 7.98
N GLN A 875 -2.88 18.53 8.10
CA GLN A 875 -2.26 18.07 9.34
C GLN A 875 -0.81 18.58 9.40
N LEU A 876 -0.44 19.19 10.53
CA LEU A 876 0.88 19.72 10.80
C LEU A 876 1.48 18.96 12.00
N PRO A 877 2.06 17.77 11.79
CA PRO A 877 2.72 17.02 12.85
C PRO A 877 3.99 17.74 13.32
N THR A 878 4.18 17.81 14.64
CA THR A 878 5.46 18.17 15.26
C THR A 878 6.37 16.93 15.31
N PHE A 879 7.70 17.14 15.36
CA PHE A 879 8.67 16.04 15.39
C PHE A 879 9.70 16.25 16.50
N SER A 880 10.00 15.17 17.22
CA SER A 880 11.12 15.09 18.16
C SER A 880 12.15 14.08 17.66
N PHE A 881 13.37 14.54 17.39
CA PHE A 881 14.48 13.68 17.01
C PHE A 881 15.58 13.66 18.08
N VAL A 882 16.22 12.50 18.24
CA VAL A 882 17.38 12.31 19.12
C VAL A 882 18.43 11.48 18.37
N SER A 883 19.71 11.89 18.43
CA SER A 883 20.81 11.12 17.86
C SER A 883 22.07 11.28 18.71
N VAL A 884 22.89 10.22 18.76
CA VAL A 884 24.10 10.12 19.60
C VAL A 884 25.22 9.44 18.82
N SER A 885 26.01 10.21 18.06
CA SER A 885 27.17 9.65 17.34
C SER A 885 28.37 9.50 18.27
N THR A 886 28.89 8.28 18.42
CA THR A 886 30.04 7.99 19.30
C THR A 886 30.79 6.72 18.88
N THR A 887 32.07 6.65 19.24
CA THR A 887 32.92 5.47 19.09
C THR A 887 33.51 5.10 20.46
N VAL A 888 33.31 3.86 20.88
CA VAL A 888 33.78 3.32 22.18
C VAL A 888 34.52 2.01 21.98
N SER A 889 35.36 1.64 22.95
CA SER A 889 35.94 0.30 23.04
C SER A 889 35.32 -0.40 24.24
N VAL A 890 34.79 -1.60 24.03
CA VAL A 890 34.05 -2.38 25.03
C VAL A 890 34.67 -3.78 25.10
N PRO A 891 34.97 -4.33 26.29
CA PRO A 891 35.46 -5.69 26.40
C PRO A 891 34.40 -6.70 25.94
N ASP A 892 34.83 -7.85 25.44
CA ASP A 892 33.94 -8.93 25.02
C ASP A 892 32.98 -9.37 26.14
N GLY A 893 31.69 -9.50 25.83
CA GLY A 893 30.62 -9.77 26.79
C GLY A 893 30.33 -8.66 27.81
N GLY A 894 31.10 -7.57 27.80
CA GLY A 894 30.94 -6.44 28.72
C GLY A 894 29.92 -5.41 28.24
N THR A 895 29.23 -4.74 29.16
CA THR A 895 28.29 -3.67 28.85
C THR A 895 28.88 -2.31 29.16
N VAL A 896 28.77 -1.36 28.22
CA VAL A 896 29.13 0.05 28.43
C VAL A 896 27.91 0.96 28.19
N LEU A 897 27.72 1.93 29.08
CA LEU A 897 26.79 3.05 28.90
C LEU A 897 27.48 4.09 28.00
N LEU A 898 27.04 4.23 26.74
CA LEU A 898 27.63 5.16 25.78
C LEU A 898 27.17 6.60 26.01
N GLY A 899 26.01 6.78 26.64
CA GLY A 899 25.47 8.09 26.96
C GLY A 899 23.98 8.07 27.24
N GLY A 900 23.42 9.27 27.36
CA GLY A 900 22.01 9.49 27.60
C GLY A 900 21.67 10.98 27.61
N ILE A 901 20.39 11.30 27.47
CA ILE A 901 19.86 12.67 27.58
C ILE A 901 18.87 12.66 28.73
N LYS A 902 19.07 13.56 29.70
CA LYS A 902 18.11 13.82 30.78
C LYS A 902 17.60 15.25 30.68
N ARG A 903 16.28 15.40 30.56
CA ARG A 903 15.55 16.66 30.62
C ARG A 903 14.75 16.69 31.94
N LEU A 904 14.68 17.86 32.55
CA LEU A 904 13.90 18.12 33.77
C LEU A 904 13.21 19.46 33.59
N SER A 905 11.88 19.45 33.66
CA SER A 905 11.03 20.63 33.68
C SER A 905 10.32 20.68 35.03
N GLU A 906 10.32 21.84 35.69
CA GLU A 906 9.61 22.07 36.94
C GLU A 906 8.90 23.43 36.86
N GLY A 907 7.63 23.48 37.20
CA GLY A 907 6.79 24.67 37.18
C GLY A 907 5.94 24.77 38.44
N ARG A 908 5.83 25.97 39.00
CA ARG A 908 5.00 26.27 40.15
C ARG A 908 4.19 27.54 39.91
N ASN A 909 2.88 27.37 39.82
CA ASN A 909 1.93 28.45 39.60
C ASN A 909 1.14 28.72 40.89
N GLU A 910 1.04 29.99 41.29
CA GLU A 910 0.25 30.43 42.44
C GLU A 910 -0.70 31.55 42.03
N ALA A 911 -1.99 31.38 42.30
CA ALA A 911 -3.01 32.40 42.11
C ALA A 911 -3.84 32.54 43.39
N GLY A 912 -4.27 33.74 43.76
CA GLY A 912 -5.02 33.93 45.00
C GLY A 912 -5.47 35.36 45.21
N ILE A 913 -6.39 35.55 46.15
CA ILE A 913 -7.01 36.86 46.39
C ILE A 913 -5.94 37.83 46.93
N PRO A 914 -5.78 39.03 46.37
CA PRO A 914 -4.88 40.05 46.90
C PRO A 914 -5.14 40.30 48.40
N LEU A 915 -4.08 40.57 49.17
CA LEU A 915 -4.08 40.70 50.63
C LEU A 915 -4.39 39.39 51.40
N LEU A 916 -5.55 38.75 51.19
CA LEU A 916 -5.99 37.57 51.96
C LEU A 916 -5.07 36.35 51.78
N SER A 917 -4.59 36.11 50.56
CA SER A 917 -3.60 35.07 50.24
C SER A 917 -2.25 35.19 50.98
N LYS A 918 -1.98 36.33 51.63
CA LYS A 918 -0.73 36.61 52.36
C LYS A 918 -0.86 36.54 53.88
N LEU A 919 -2.06 36.34 54.42
CA LEU A 919 -2.28 36.25 55.86
C LEU A 919 -1.69 34.94 56.42
N PRO A 920 -0.91 34.98 57.52
CA PRO A 920 -0.39 33.77 58.15
C PRO A 920 -1.55 32.89 58.66
N TYR A 921 -1.30 31.57 58.72
CA TYR A 921 -2.25 30.51 59.13
C TYR A 921 -3.47 30.30 58.20
N VAL A 922 -4.03 31.35 57.57
CA VAL A 922 -5.22 31.25 56.71
C VAL A 922 -4.94 31.39 55.21
N ASN A 923 -3.70 31.69 54.79
CA ASN A 923 -3.34 31.85 53.38
C ASN A 923 -3.78 30.70 52.46
N ARG A 924 -3.78 29.43 52.92
CA ARG A 924 -4.20 28.26 52.14
C ARG A 924 -5.69 28.25 51.76
N LEU A 925 -6.53 29.05 52.43
CA LEU A 925 -7.96 29.20 52.11
C LEU A 925 -8.22 30.23 51.00
N PHE A 926 -7.22 31.02 50.63
CA PHE A 926 -7.36 32.15 49.69
C PHE A 926 -6.32 32.12 48.57
N ARG A 927 -5.70 30.95 48.34
CA ARG A 927 -4.70 30.71 47.29
C ARG A 927 -4.80 29.30 46.73
N ASN A 928 -4.58 29.22 45.43
CA ASN A 928 -4.51 28.01 44.64
C ASN A 928 -3.06 27.82 44.20
N VAL A 929 -2.49 26.64 44.48
CA VAL A 929 -1.10 26.30 44.14
C VAL A 929 -1.10 25.06 43.26
N GLY A 930 -0.48 25.17 42.10
CA GLY A 930 -0.18 24.05 41.20
C GLY A 930 1.33 23.87 41.08
N ILE A 931 1.81 22.66 41.35
CA ILE A 931 3.19 22.22 41.15
C ILE A 931 3.17 21.13 40.10
N GLY A 932 4.01 21.25 39.08
CA GLY A 932 4.20 20.26 38.03
C GLY A 932 5.69 20.00 37.83
N ARG A 933 6.07 18.73 37.74
CA ARG A 933 7.43 18.29 37.45
C ARG A 933 7.39 17.20 36.40
N GLU A 934 8.29 17.26 35.45
CA GLU A 934 8.43 16.27 34.40
C GLU A 934 9.92 15.96 34.18
N THR A 935 10.28 14.69 34.21
CA THR A 935 11.64 14.21 33.95
C THR A 935 11.60 13.20 32.83
N ASP A 936 12.35 13.44 31.75
CA ASP A 936 12.52 12.49 30.65
C ASP A 936 14.01 12.12 30.55
N SER A 937 14.32 10.83 30.63
CA SER A 937 15.69 10.31 30.68
C SER A 937 15.85 9.14 29.73
N LEU A 938 16.53 9.38 28.61
CA LEU A 938 16.98 8.36 27.67
C LEU A 938 18.40 7.90 28.04
N MET A 939 18.66 6.60 28.06
CA MET A 939 19.97 5.98 28.28
C MET A 939 20.25 4.93 27.21
N MET A 940 21.50 4.86 26.72
CA MET A 940 21.97 3.90 25.73
C MET A 940 23.13 3.06 26.27
N MET A 941 22.94 1.74 26.29
CA MET A 941 23.96 0.75 26.65
C MET A 941 24.23 -0.16 25.45
N VAL A 942 25.47 -0.63 25.27
CA VAL A 942 25.79 -1.67 24.27
C VAL A 942 26.62 -2.77 24.90
N THR A 943 26.36 -4.00 24.47
CA THR A 943 27.10 -5.21 24.83
C THR A 943 27.48 -5.95 23.53
N PRO A 944 28.75 -5.95 23.12
CA PRO A 944 29.23 -6.84 22.06
C PRO A 944 29.53 -8.24 22.61
N ARG A 945 29.40 -9.25 21.77
CA ARG A 945 29.88 -10.62 21.96
C ARG A 945 30.54 -11.07 20.66
N ILE A 946 31.78 -11.51 20.74
CA ILE A 946 32.51 -12.13 19.62
C ILE A 946 32.01 -13.57 19.46
N ILE A 947 31.84 -14.01 18.21
CA ILE A 947 31.48 -15.37 17.83
C ILE A 947 32.56 -15.90 16.88
N ILE A 948 33.05 -17.10 17.19
CA ILE A 948 34.10 -17.81 16.45
C ILE A 948 33.47 -19.14 16.01
N GLN A 949 33.29 -19.35 14.70
CA GLN A 949 32.58 -20.53 14.20
C GLN A 949 33.29 -21.84 14.57
N GLU A 950 34.62 -21.87 14.48
CA GLU A 950 35.47 -23.03 14.86
C GLU A 950 35.35 -23.45 16.35
N GLU A 951 34.76 -22.62 17.22
CA GLU A 951 34.62 -22.90 18.67
C GLU A 951 33.16 -23.19 19.10
N GLU A 952 32.16 -22.98 18.23
CA GLU A 952 30.73 -23.26 18.53
C GLU A 952 30.18 -24.51 17.79
N GLU A 953 30.98 -25.20 16.94
CA GLU A 953 30.72 -26.55 16.39
C GLU A 953 31.26 -27.71 17.27
#